data_AF-A0A8H3BCP8-F1
#
_entry.id   AF-A0A8H3BCP8-F1
#
_cell.length_a   1.000
_cell.length_b   1.000
_cell.length_c   1.000
_cell.angle_alpha   90.00
_cell.angle_beta   90.00
_cell.angle_gamma   90.00
#
_symmetry.space_group_name_H-M   'P 1'
#
loop_
_entity.id
_entity.type
_entity.pdbx_description
1 polymer ?
#
loop_
_entity_poly.entity_id
_entity_poly.type
_entity_poly.pdbx_seq_one_letter_code
_entity_poly.pdbx_strand_id
1 'polypeptide(L)'
;MTTESLPNFGVELTASSRKRKPSPPSLSSPPSPSAPSAPLKSPPGDTPSKTDKRKNKKLKKAETKAQNDKPPSLSFAGGELRKRKGPISVEEVRDVFLHLFGDGAPTKFLVIENPRSILRAVLLLVPGISPEAVGAVDPPYGSAYPIAIGATGASKIPSINSCYSHACPTRATGELTKMHSVLTTLLQSPISSEQKRKRLLERQQQKFSNDDPSMYLLDTPGMLDNGYPVPSYLGEGLSANPESVRATSSWPVAAPTPQTRENGWVETPQTTRDGALKAVAIDCEMCETEDGKVLARVCAVDFYSDKVVYDQLVLPDKPVIDYLTQFSGITAEQLASVTHKLPDAQAGLLELIDKDTIIIGHSLENDLRALKLAHPRCIDTSIIYKHPRGAPYKPGLKWLAQKWLNLDIQMKQGGHDPEEDARACLALLAKKLKEGPDFGVFKQDVESIFERLSKSNGRHGKGSTSAVIDHGNPRAWHGAKATSAVSCQTDDQVVTGVIDAARNHDFVFGRLLELSQALGWTTPRTQPNASASPAPTPTPTEPDPSTLESAYADLNSRITTIHKSLPAGTVLCIMSGNGDPRQMSALNMKKSRWDGMMREGKRPEDIPQAEWWTMEQGRLLEDATERAKRGLAFFCLRLHVEVRGADDEAVDFDLVGVDASIANAFRRILIAEVPTVAIENVYIWNNTSVIQDEVLAHRLGLVPIRADPALLDFPDSAVGPTDRNTLVFKLSVTCSRNPGVPKDETDPAVLYKNANVLSGHMEWNGVGEQVNDFGNNPPRPHNPKILLAKLRPGQELEMELHCVKGVGQDHAKFSPVATASYRLMPHVIFRQPIPPHLCDKFVSCFPSGVFAVEQGANGQKKVVAKDMRKDTVSREVLRHKEFEGMIELTRIRDFFMFRIESSGSIPAPNLMPMAVDVMRQKISKLKAAAENLYVNRDA
;
A
#
# COMPACT_ATOMS: atom_id res chain seq x y z
N MET A 1 -58.55 -41.15 22.07
CA MET A 1 -59.65 -40.99 23.05
C MET A 1 -59.23 -39.85 23.97
N THR A 2 -59.69 -38.61 23.90
CA THR A 2 -60.91 -37.92 23.41
C THR A 2 -60.45 -36.49 22.98
N THR A 3 -60.54 -36.04 21.72
CA THR A 3 -61.61 -35.22 21.04
C THR A 3 -62.18 -34.09 21.94
N GLU A 4 -62.19 -32.78 21.62
CA GLU A 4 -62.60 -32.01 20.41
C GLU A 4 -62.25 -30.50 20.63
N SER A 5 -61.60 -29.77 19.71
CA SER A 5 -62.10 -28.82 18.67
C SER A 5 -62.36 -27.33 19.08
N LEU A 6 -61.43 -26.45 18.66
CA LEU A 6 -61.50 -25.08 18.02
C LEU A 6 -62.46 -23.96 18.53
N PRO A 7 -62.24 -22.63 18.27
CA PRO A 7 -61.59 -21.99 17.09
C PRO A 7 -60.57 -20.86 17.42
N ASN A 8 -59.78 -20.19 16.56
CA ASN A 8 -59.57 -19.96 15.12
C ASN A 8 -59.76 -18.47 14.69
N PHE A 9 -58.72 -17.94 14.03
CA PHE A 9 -58.60 -16.79 13.10
C PHE A 9 -58.88 -15.33 13.47
N GLY A 10 -57.81 -14.51 13.29
CA GLY A 10 -57.75 -13.31 12.42
C GLY A 10 -58.65 -12.10 12.73
N VAL A 11 -58.50 -10.90 12.15
CA VAL A 11 -57.62 -10.28 11.15
C VAL A 11 -58.16 -8.83 11.02
N GLU A 12 -57.28 -7.85 10.83
CA GLU A 12 -57.47 -6.60 10.05
C GLU A 12 -58.42 -5.42 10.41
N LEU A 13 -57.80 -4.23 10.21
CA LEU A 13 -58.22 -3.05 9.42
C LEU A 13 -59.39 -2.13 9.85
N THR A 14 -58.96 -0.90 10.19
CA THR A 14 -59.44 0.42 9.69
C THR A 14 -60.90 0.85 9.87
N ALA A 15 -61.11 2.07 10.39
CA ALA A 15 -61.33 3.29 9.60
C ALA A 15 -62.16 4.37 10.34
N SER A 16 -61.85 5.65 10.03
CA SER A 16 -62.82 6.76 9.87
C SER A 16 -63.44 7.37 11.15
N SER A 17 -63.65 8.69 11.35
CA SER A 17 -63.31 9.93 10.63
C SER A 17 -63.79 11.16 11.43
N ARG A 18 -63.36 12.35 10.98
CA ARG A 18 -63.98 13.70 11.04
C ARG A 18 -63.60 14.69 12.17
N LYS A 19 -62.86 15.73 11.72
CA LYS A 19 -63.15 17.20 11.68
C LYS A 19 -63.66 17.88 12.99
N ARG A 20 -63.29 19.10 13.40
CA ARG A 20 -62.51 20.25 12.86
C ARG A 20 -62.39 21.31 13.99
N LYS A 21 -61.17 21.89 14.20
CA LYS A 21 -60.77 23.30 14.54
C LYS A 21 -61.39 24.05 15.75
N PRO A 22 -60.73 25.10 16.35
CA PRO A 22 -59.75 26.02 15.74
C PRO A 22 -58.46 26.32 16.54
N SER A 23 -57.53 26.99 15.85
CA SER A 23 -56.20 27.46 16.27
C SER A 23 -56.13 29.01 16.20
N PRO A 24 -55.26 29.68 16.98
CA PRO A 24 -54.98 31.11 16.82
C PRO A 24 -53.89 31.38 15.74
N PRO A 25 -53.73 32.64 15.29
CA PRO A 25 -53.30 32.96 13.93
C PRO A 25 -51.81 33.30 13.77
N SER A 26 -51.36 33.09 12.53
CA SER A 26 -50.10 33.47 11.91
C SER A 26 -50.23 34.76 11.09
N LEU A 27 -49.15 35.54 10.94
CA LEU A 27 -48.91 36.45 9.81
C LEU A 27 -47.39 36.40 9.52
N SER A 28 -46.94 35.65 8.51
CA SER A 28 -46.77 36.02 7.09
C SER A 28 -45.29 36.29 6.77
N SER A 29 -44.66 35.34 6.09
CA SER A 29 -43.37 35.49 5.41
C SER A 29 -43.59 35.86 3.93
N PRO A 30 -42.90 36.89 3.41
CA PRO A 30 -42.66 37.08 1.97
C PRO A 30 -41.18 36.75 1.60
N PRO A 31 -40.81 36.77 0.29
CA PRO A 31 -39.90 35.81 -0.31
C PRO A 31 -38.41 36.22 -0.38
N SER A 32 -37.56 35.23 -0.72
CA SER A 32 -36.13 35.33 -1.05
C SER A 32 -35.79 36.42 -2.09
N PRO A 33 -34.62 37.09 -2.02
CA PRO A 33 -33.47 36.63 -2.84
C PRO A 33 -32.04 36.98 -2.35
N SER A 34 -31.06 36.31 -3.00
CA SER A 34 -29.69 36.75 -3.32
C SER A 34 -28.50 36.55 -2.35
N ALA A 35 -27.33 36.40 -2.98
CA ALA A 35 -26.08 35.78 -2.55
C ALA A 35 -25.33 36.47 -1.39
N PRO A 36 -24.44 35.76 -0.64
CA PRO A 36 -23.77 36.35 0.51
C PRO A 36 -22.60 37.25 0.09
N SER A 37 -22.73 38.53 0.39
CA SER A 37 -21.64 39.50 0.52
C SER A 37 -20.80 39.23 1.78
N ALA A 38 -19.54 39.67 1.73
CA ALA A 38 -18.47 39.49 2.73
C ALA A 38 -18.87 39.72 4.21
N PRO A 39 -18.21 39.04 5.17
CA PRO A 39 -18.60 39.10 6.58
C PRO A 39 -18.18 40.42 7.26
N LEU A 40 -19.15 41.04 7.93
CA LEU A 40 -18.99 42.18 8.85
C LEU A 40 -18.47 41.72 10.23
N LYS A 41 -17.66 42.60 10.82
CA LYS A 41 -16.86 42.41 12.05
C LYS A 41 -17.70 42.20 13.32
N SER A 42 -17.20 41.35 14.22
CA SER A 42 -17.71 41.14 15.58
C SER A 42 -17.42 42.31 16.54
N PRO A 43 -18.13 42.43 17.68
CA PRO A 43 -18.02 43.57 18.60
C PRO A 43 -16.67 43.59 19.35
N PRO A 44 -16.20 44.77 19.83
CA PRO A 44 -14.90 44.89 20.47
C PRO A 44 -15.02 44.67 21.98
N GLY A 45 -14.52 43.53 22.45
CA GLY A 45 -14.35 43.24 23.88
C GLY A 45 -13.74 41.87 24.02
N ASP A 46 -12.59 41.77 24.70
CA ASP A 46 -11.78 40.57 24.90
C ASP A 46 -11.13 39.93 23.65
N THR A 47 -10.35 40.74 22.93
CA THR A 47 -9.21 40.17 22.19
C THR A 47 -8.12 39.74 23.18
N PRO A 48 -7.67 38.47 23.18
CA PRO A 48 -6.57 38.05 24.04
C PRO A 48 -5.33 38.89 23.73
N SER A 49 -4.64 39.34 24.79
CA SER A 49 -3.52 40.27 24.69
C SER A 49 -2.43 39.72 23.74
N LYS A 50 -1.61 40.59 23.13
CA LYS A 50 -0.48 40.16 22.29
C LYS A 50 0.43 39.17 23.04
N THR A 51 0.55 39.32 24.35
CA THR A 51 1.24 38.43 25.28
C THR A 51 0.58 37.05 25.39
N ASP A 52 -0.75 36.96 25.47
CA ASP A 52 -1.48 35.70 25.56
C ASP A 52 -1.51 34.95 24.23
N LYS A 53 -1.65 35.66 23.11
CA LYS A 53 -1.48 35.08 21.76
C LYS A 53 -0.06 34.54 21.57
N ARG A 54 0.95 35.22 22.10
CA ARG A 54 2.36 34.78 22.03
C ARG A 54 2.65 33.62 22.99
N LYS A 55 2.04 33.59 24.19
CA LYS A 55 2.09 32.46 25.13
C LYS A 55 1.39 31.23 24.55
N ASN A 56 0.17 31.35 24.02
CA ASN A 56 -0.53 30.24 23.37
C ASN A 56 0.18 29.75 22.11
N LYS A 57 0.80 30.64 21.33
CA LYS A 57 1.66 30.25 20.20
C LYS A 57 2.94 29.55 20.69
N LYS A 58 3.52 29.97 21.82
CA LYS A 58 4.66 29.28 22.46
C LYS A 58 4.26 27.92 23.03
N LEU A 59 3.12 27.80 23.69
CA LEU A 59 2.54 26.57 24.23
C LEU A 59 2.23 25.58 23.10
N LYS A 60 1.48 26.00 22.06
CA LYS A 60 1.26 25.16 20.87
C LYS A 60 2.57 24.75 20.18
N LYS A 61 3.57 25.66 20.11
CA LYS A 61 4.89 25.34 19.53
C LYS A 61 5.71 24.42 20.44
N ALA A 62 5.53 24.49 21.75
CA ALA A 62 6.16 23.60 22.74
C ALA A 62 5.48 22.22 22.76
N GLU A 63 4.16 22.14 22.67
CA GLU A 63 3.39 20.90 22.49
C GLU A 63 3.72 20.22 21.16
N THR A 64 3.77 20.98 20.06
CA THR A 64 4.19 20.46 18.75
C THR A 64 5.66 20.02 18.77
N LYS A 65 6.55 20.70 19.53
CA LYS A 65 7.94 20.28 19.72
C LYS A 65 8.03 19.00 20.57
N ALA A 66 7.27 18.91 21.66
CA ALA A 66 7.21 17.73 22.52
C ALA A 66 6.61 16.50 21.81
N GLN A 67 5.69 16.72 20.86
CA GLN A 67 5.07 15.68 20.04
C GLN A 67 5.94 15.24 18.86
N ASN A 68 6.78 16.14 18.30
CA ASN A 68 7.80 15.79 17.30
C ASN A 68 9.01 15.05 17.90
N ASP A 69 9.17 15.05 19.23
CA ASP A 69 10.25 14.31 19.88
C ASP A 69 9.85 12.85 20.24
N LYS A 70 8.58 12.44 20.06
CA LYS A 70 8.16 11.05 20.32
C LYS A 70 8.64 10.10 19.21
N PRO A 71 8.96 8.82 19.48
CA PRO A 71 9.24 7.82 18.44
C PRO A 71 8.14 7.80 17.37
N PRO A 72 8.48 7.52 16.10
CA PRO A 72 7.45 7.15 15.14
C PRO A 72 6.79 5.84 15.59
N SER A 73 5.47 5.81 15.64
CA SER A 73 4.71 4.61 15.97
C SER A 73 3.48 4.49 15.08
N LEU A 74 3.08 3.25 14.80
CA LEU A 74 1.87 2.95 14.03
C LEU A 74 0.90 2.21 14.95
N SER A 75 -0.33 2.71 15.04
CA SER A 75 -1.40 2.04 15.78
C SER A 75 -2.74 2.21 15.09
N PHE A 76 -3.61 1.21 15.20
CA PHE A 76 -4.96 1.28 14.64
C PHE A 76 -5.86 2.16 15.51
N ALA A 77 -6.63 3.04 14.88
CA ALA A 77 -7.58 3.93 15.54
C ALA A 77 -8.85 3.17 15.97
N GLY A 78 -8.73 2.32 17.01
CA GLY A 78 -9.80 1.39 17.41
C GLY A 78 -11.17 2.05 17.65
N GLY A 79 -11.20 3.28 18.19
CA GLY A 79 -12.44 4.03 18.40
C GLY A 79 -13.12 4.48 17.11
N GLU A 80 -12.36 4.87 16.09
CA GLU A 80 -12.90 5.28 14.78
C GLU A 80 -13.27 4.07 13.92
N LEU A 81 -12.46 3.01 13.99
CA LEU A 81 -12.71 1.75 13.30
C LEU A 81 -14.02 1.08 13.73
N ARG A 82 -14.38 1.15 15.03
CA ARG A 82 -15.65 0.61 15.54
C ARG A 82 -16.90 1.35 15.05
N LYS A 83 -16.78 2.65 14.72
CA LYS A 83 -17.92 3.46 14.24
C LYS A 83 -18.15 3.30 12.74
N ARG A 84 -17.24 2.64 12.04
CA ARG A 84 -17.21 2.58 10.59
C ARG A 84 -18.16 1.51 10.05
N LYS A 85 -18.84 1.82 8.94
CA LYS A 85 -19.85 0.95 8.31
C LYS A 85 -19.32 0.03 7.19
N GLY A 86 -18.01 0.02 6.94
CA GLY A 86 -17.42 -0.71 5.81
C GLY A 86 -15.90 -0.83 5.90
N PRO A 87 -15.27 -1.77 5.17
CA PRO A 87 -13.83 -1.97 5.16
C PRO A 87 -13.06 -0.72 4.70
N ILE A 88 -11.74 -0.77 4.84
CA ILE A 88 -10.86 0.32 4.41
C ILE A 88 -10.74 0.31 2.89
N SER A 89 -10.87 1.45 2.25
CA SER A 89 -10.71 1.50 0.80
C SER A 89 -9.23 1.43 0.41
N VAL A 90 -8.95 0.93 -0.81
CA VAL A 90 -7.59 0.98 -1.39
C VAL A 90 -7.06 2.42 -1.47
N GLU A 91 -7.95 3.39 -1.66
CA GLU A 91 -7.63 4.83 -1.64
C GLU A 91 -7.09 5.29 -0.29
N GLU A 92 -7.68 4.83 0.81
CA GLU A 92 -7.20 5.18 2.15
C GLU A 92 -5.83 4.58 2.46
N VAL A 93 -5.52 3.39 1.92
CA VAL A 93 -4.17 2.79 2.01
C VAL A 93 -3.16 3.66 1.26
N ARG A 94 -3.48 4.10 0.03
CA ARG A 94 -2.66 5.07 -0.72
C ARG A 94 -2.44 6.36 0.08
N ASP A 95 -3.49 6.86 0.71
CA ASP A 95 -3.47 8.14 1.42
C ASP A 95 -2.56 8.10 2.67
N VAL A 96 -2.25 6.91 3.22
CA VAL A 96 -1.21 6.76 4.26
C VAL A 96 0.15 7.26 3.74
N PHE A 97 0.54 6.88 2.53
CA PHE A 97 1.84 7.27 1.96
C PHE A 97 1.85 8.73 1.53
N LEU A 98 0.71 9.24 1.04
CA LEU A 98 0.55 10.68 0.81
C LEU A 98 0.62 11.48 2.11
N HIS A 99 0.15 10.94 3.23
CA HIS A 99 0.32 11.57 4.54
C HIS A 99 1.78 11.59 5.03
N LEU A 100 2.53 10.53 4.76
CA LEU A 100 3.93 10.40 5.17
C LEU A 100 4.88 11.28 4.34
N PHE A 101 4.71 11.33 3.02
CA PHE A 101 5.68 11.91 2.07
C PHE A 101 5.10 12.98 1.15
N GLY A 102 3.77 13.15 1.16
CA GLY A 102 3.06 14.08 0.28
C GLY A 102 2.35 15.19 1.05
N ASP A 103 1.26 15.65 0.45
CA ASP A 103 0.32 16.65 0.99
C ASP A 103 -0.97 15.99 1.55
N GLY A 104 -0.92 14.68 1.83
CA GLY A 104 -2.07 13.91 2.31
C GLY A 104 -2.47 14.26 3.75
N ALA A 105 -3.78 14.27 4.01
CA ALA A 105 -4.31 14.42 5.35
C ALA A 105 -4.06 13.13 6.18
N PRO A 106 -3.96 13.22 7.52
CA PRO A 106 -3.89 12.05 8.38
C PRO A 106 -5.07 11.11 8.13
N THR A 107 -4.79 9.81 8.00
CA THR A 107 -5.84 8.81 7.82
C THR A 107 -6.58 8.56 9.13
N LYS A 108 -7.86 8.20 9.05
CA LYS A 108 -8.70 7.99 10.23
C LYS A 108 -8.56 6.61 10.86
N PHE A 109 -8.04 5.64 10.11
CA PHE A 109 -7.96 4.25 10.54
C PHE A 109 -6.60 3.88 11.15
N LEU A 110 -5.53 4.57 10.74
CA LEU A 110 -4.15 4.32 11.16
C LEU A 110 -3.59 5.61 11.76
N VAL A 111 -3.38 5.59 13.08
CA VAL A 111 -2.71 6.68 13.79
C VAL A 111 -1.21 6.50 13.61
N ILE A 112 -0.58 7.50 13.02
CA ILE A 112 0.88 7.57 12.86
C ILE A 112 1.37 8.67 13.78
N GLU A 113 2.02 8.30 14.88
CA GLU A 113 2.71 9.27 15.72
C GLU A 113 4.04 9.64 15.09
N ASN A 114 4.43 10.91 15.22
CA ASN A 114 5.63 11.49 14.63
C ASN A 114 5.93 11.03 13.18
N PRO A 115 5.01 11.25 12.22
CA PRO A 115 5.19 10.85 10.82
C PRO A 115 6.45 11.48 10.20
N ARG A 116 6.92 12.60 10.78
CA ARG A 116 8.15 13.30 10.39
C ARG A 116 9.46 12.58 10.71
N SER A 117 9.43 11.49 11.47
CA SER A 117 10.62 10.67 11.74
C SER A 117 10.68 9.43 10.84
N ILE A 118 9.58 9.08 10.18
CA ILE A 118 9.56 8.01 9.18
C ILE A 118 10.21 8.55 7.92
N LEU A 119 11.38 8.02 7.57
CA LEU A 119 12.15 8.50 6.41
C LEU A 119 11.86 7.70 5.15
N ARG A 120 11.32 6.48 5.29
CA ARG A 120 11.17 5.54 4.19
C ARG A 120 9.91 4.71 4.33
N ALA A 121 9.30 4.35 3.20
CA ALA A 121 8.26 3.35 3.17
C ALA A 121 8.33 2.47 1.90
N VAL A 122 7.96 1.21 2.07
CA VAL A 122 7.83 0.21 1.02
C VAL A 122 6.40 -0.29 1.00
N LEU A 123 5.76 -0.23 -0.17
CA LEU A 123 4.44 -0.78 -0.44
C LEU A 123 4.57 -1.96 -1.41
N LEU A 124 4.26 -3.16 -0.94
CA LEU A 124 4.23 -4.38 -1.73
C LEU A 124 2.78 -4.79 -2.03
N LEU A 125 2.44 -4.88 -3.31
CA LEU A 125 1.20 -5.49 -3.76
C LEU A 125 1.44 -6.98 -4.04
N VAL A 126 0.76 -7.86 -3.32
CA VAL A 126 0.93 -9.33 -3.41
C VAL A 126 -0.45 -9.97 -3.56
N PRO A 127 -1.02 -10.02 -4.78
CA PRO A 127 -2.30 -10.67 -5.01
C PRO A 127 -2.22 -12.16 -4.69
N GLY A 128 -3.32 -12.72 -4.15
CA GLY A 128 -3.39 -14.13 -3.75
C GLY A 128 -3.35 -14.37 -2.24
N ILE A 129 -2.96 -13.38 -1.43
CA ILE A 129 -3.01 -13.51 0.04
C ILE A 129 -4.47 -13.50 0.51
N SER A 130 -4.93 -14.63 1.07
CA SER A 130 -6.24 -14.79 1.69
C SER A 130 -6.16 -14.79 3.23
N PRO A 131 -7.27 -14.53 3.95
CA PRO A 131 -7.32 -14.67 5.41
C PRO A 131 -6.90 -16.06 5.91
N GLU A 132 -7.31 -17.11 5.20
CA GLU A 132 -6.92 -18.49 5.50
C GLU A 132 -5.40 -18.70 5.38
N ALA A 133 -4.74 -18.14 4.36
CA ALA A 133 -3.30 -18.28 4.16
C ALA A 133 -2.48 -17.71 5.34
N VAL A 134 -2.98 -16.66 6.00
CA VAL A 134 -2.35 -16.04 7.18
C VAL A 134 -2.85 -16.60 8.52
N GLY A 135 -3.68 -17.65 8.51
CA GLY A 135 -4.24 -18.26 9.71
C GLY A 135 -5.19 -17.31 10.46
N ALA A 136 -6.01 -16.56 9.71
CA ALA A 136 -7.02 -15.65 10.23
C ALA A 136 -8.43 -16.12 9.83
N VAL A 137 -9.43 -15.74 10.63
CA VAL A 137 -10.85 -15.96 10.32
C VAL A 137 -11.29 -14.93 9.29
N ASP A 138 -12.12 -15.37 8.35
CA ASP A 138 -12.69 -14.50 7.33
C ASP A 138 -13.55 -13.40 7.99
N PRO A 139 -13.29 -12.11 7.72
CA PRO A 139 -13.95 -11.03 8.43
C PRO A 139 -15.45 -10.97 8.10
N PRO A 140 -16.32 -10.63 9.09
CA PRO A 140 -17.74 -10.41 8.83
C PRO A 140 -17.96 -9.36 7.74
N TYR A 141 -19.02 -9.54 6.93
CA TYR A 141 -19.39 -8.60 5.88
C TYR A 141 -19.46 -7.16 6.43
N GLY A 142 -18.67 -6.26 5.84
CA GLY A 142 -18.67 -4.85 6.21
C GLY A 142 -17.75 -4.44 7.37
N SER A 143 -17.05 -5.38 8.01
CA SER A 143 -16.13 -5.04 9.11
C SER A 143 -14.88 -4.31 8.61
N ALA A 144 -14.53 -3.20 9.27
CA ALA A 144 -13.25 -2.51 9.10
C ALA A 144 -12.21 -2.90 10.16
N TYR A 145 -12.63 -3.67 11.18
CA TYR A 145 -11.80 -3.90 12.35
C TYR A 145 -10.65 -4.85 12.02
N PRO A 146 -9.40 -4.54 12.43
CA PRO A 146 -8.27 -5.41 12.20
C PRO A 146 -8.50 -6.82 12.75
N ILE A 147 -8.22 -7.83 11.95
CA ILE A 147 -8.33 -9.24 12.32
C ILE A 147 -6.98 -9.77 12.79
N ALA A 148 -6.96 -10.48 13.92
CA ALA A 148 -5.76 -11.14 14.40
C ALA A 148 -5.34 -12.26 13.43
N ILE A 149 -4.05 -12.39 13.18
CA ILE A 149 -3.49 -13.42 12.29
C ILE A 149 -2.74 -14.48 13.10
N GLY A 150 -2.74 -15.73 12.61
CA GLY A 150 -2.13 -16.88 13.30
C GLY A 150 -2.94 -17.41 14.49
N ALA A 151 -4.24 -17.12 14.54
CA ALA A 151 -5.12 -17.52 15.64
C ALA A 151 -5.73 -18.91 15.46
N THR A 152 -5.87 -19.40 14.22
CA THR A 152 -6.65 -20.61 13.88
C THR A 152 -5.81 -21.85 13.50
N GLY A 153 -4.47 -21.78 13.52
CA GLY A 153 -3.59 -22.91 13.16
C GLY A 153 -2.36 -22.52 12.32
N ALA A 154 -1.76 -23.51 11.63
CA ALA A 154 -0.54 -23.38 10.82
C ALA A 154 -0.75 -22.47 9.60
N SER A 155 -0.30 -21.21 9.70
CA SER A 155 -0.27 -20.27 8.57
C SER A 155 0.62 -20.79 7.44
N LYS A 156 0.17 -20.63 6.19
CA LYS A 156 0.98 -20.88 4.98
C LYS A 156 2.00 -19.78 4.74
N ILE A 157 1.85 -18.61 5.38
CA ILE A 157 2.74 -17.45 5.24
C ILE A 157 3.28 -16.98 6.62
N PRO A 158 4.04 -17.83 7.35
CA PRO A 158 4.59 -17.47 8.67
C PRO A 158 5.45 -16.21 8.67
N SER A 159 6.06 -15.85 7.54
CA SER A 159 6.82 -14.59 7.39
C SER A 159 5.96 -13.35 7.69
N ILE A 160 4.69 -13.32 7.26
CA ILE A 160 3.75 -12.25 7.60
C ILE A 160 3.42 -12.31 9.10
N ASN A 161 3.14 -13.49 9.65
CA ASN A 161 2.79 -13.64 11.07
C ASN A 161 3.94 -13.24 12.02
N SER A 162 5.20 -13.32 11.56
CA SER A 162 6.36 -12.82 12.29
C SER A 162 6.51 -11.29 12.29
N CYS A 163 6.00 -10.64 11.25
CA CYS A 163 6.16 -9.19 11.04
C CYS A 163 4.91 -8.39 11.47
N TYR A 164 3.74 -9.03 11.50
CA TYR A 164 2.45 -8.39 11.72
C TYR A 164 1.63 -9.19 12.73
N SER A 165 0.86 -8.50 13.55
CA SER A 165 -0.07 -9.13 14.51
C SER A 165 -1.52 -9.13 14.02
N HIS A 166 -1.86 -8.19 13.14
CA HIS A 166 -3.21 -8.01 12.62
C HIS A 166 -3.19 -7.66 11.14
N ALA A 167 -4.19 -8.15 10.41
CA ALA A 167 -4.48 -7.75 9.04
C ALA A 167 -5.65 -6.77 9.04
N CYS A 168 -5.57 -5.73 8.21
CA CYS A 168 -6.64 -4.77 8.07
C CYS A 168 -7.52 -5.15 6.86
N PRO A 169 -8.83 -5.38 7.05
CA PRO A 169 -9.73 -5.65 5.93
C PRO A 169 -9.79 -4.46 4.97
N THR A 170 -9.53 -4.72 3.69
CA THR A 170 -9.61 -3.71 2.62
C THR A 170 -10.66 -4.08 1.58
N ARG A 171 -11.12 -3.09 0.82
CA ARG A 171 -12.08 -3.28 -0.27
C ARG A 171 -11.66 -2.50 -1.52
N ALA A 172 -11.55 -3.21 -2.64
CA ALA A 172 -11.33 -2.63 -3.96
C ALA A 172 -12.57 -1.87 -4.47
N THR A 173 -12.34 -0.85 -5.30
CA THR A 173 -13.40 -0.06 -5.93
C THR A 173 -14.06 -0.84 -7.09
N GLY A 174 -15.32 -0.56 -7.38
CA GLY A 174 -16.02 -1.14 -8.53
C GLY A 174 -17.54 -1.09 -8.41
N GLU A 175 -18.21 -1.43 -9.51
CA GLU A 175 -19.67 -1.55 -9.64
C GLU A 175 -20.18 -2.87 -9.06
N LEU A 176 -21.51 -3.07 -9.00
CA LEU A 176 -22.12 -4.29 -8.45
C LEU A 176 -21.63 -5.58 -9.13
N THR A 177 -21.34 -5.54 -10.42
CA THR A 177 -20.96 -6.72 -11.22
C THR A 177 -19.53 -6.68 -11.75
N LYS A 178 -18.76 -5.63 -11.43
CA LYS A 178 -17.42 -5.42 -11.97
C LYS A 178 -16.49 -4.73 -10.96
N MET A 179 -15.27 -5.24 -10.85
CA MET A 179 -14.21 -4.64 -10.04
C MET A 179 -13.32 -3.72 -10.91
N HIS A 180 -12.90 -2.59 -10.35
CA HIS A 180 -11.88 -1.73 -10.97
C HIS A 180 -10.47 -2.22 -10.64
N SER A 181 -9.47 -1.81 -11.44
CA SER A 181 -8.08 -2.18 -11.22
C SER A 181 -7.55 -1.59 -9.90
N VAL A 182 -7.23 -2.47 -8.94
CA VAL A 182 -6.60 -2.09 -7.66
C VAL A 182 -5.31 -1.30 -7.88
N LEU A 183 -4.48 -1.74 -8.83
CA LEU A 183 -3.22 -1.08 -9.16
C LEU A 183 -3.43 0.38 -9.59
N THR A 184 -4.48 0.62 -10.39
CA THR A 184 -4.82 1.97 -10.85
C THR A 184 -5.31 2.83 -9.68
N THR A 185 -6.21 2.30 -8.85
CA THR A 185 -6.72 3.00 -7.66
C THR A 185 -5.61 3.34 -6.66
N LEU A 186 -4.61 2.46 -6.51
CA LEU A 186 -3.49 2.63 -5.59
C LEU A 186 -2.47 3.67 -6.09
N LEU A 187 -2.18 3.70 -7.40
CA LEU A 187 -1.11 4.52 -7.97
C LEU A 187 -1.60 5.82 -8.62
N GLN A 188 -2.90 5.98 -8.84
CA GLN A 188 -3.50 7.25 -9.24
C GLN A 188 -4.18 7.91 -8.05
N SER A 189 -4.09 9.23 -7.98
CA SER A 189 -4.67 10.05 -6.92
C SER A 189 -5.39 11.25 -7.53
N PRO A 190 -6.55 11.67 -6.98
CA PRO A 190 -7.13 12.96 -7.34
C PRO A 190 -6.11 14.09 -7.10
N ILE A 191 -6.05 15.08 -8.00
CA ILE A 191 -5.19 16.24 -7.81
C ILE A 191 -5.52 16.96 -6.50
N SER A 192 -4.52 17.58 -5.89
CA SER A 192 -4.73 18.34 -4.66
C SER A 192 -5.69 19.51 -4.88
N SER A 193 -6.42 19.91 -3.83
CA SER A 193 -7.33 21.06 -3.85
C SER A 193 -6.64 22.35 -4.31
N GLU A 194 -5.37 22.52 -3.95
CA GLU A 194 -4.55 23.67 -4.35
C GLU A 194 -4.21 23.63 -5.84
N GLN A 195 -3.81 22.46 -6.35
CA GLN A 195 -3.51 22.25 -7.77
C GLN A 195 -4.75 22.43 -8.64
N LYS A 196 -5.91 21.96 -8.16
CA LYS A 196 -7.21 22.16 -8.80
C LYS A 196 -7.54 23.65 -8.93
N ARG A 197 -7.32 24.43 -7.87
CA ARG A 197 -7.48 25.89 -7.89
C ARG A 197 -6.52 26.58 -8.87
N LYS A 198 -5.25 26.15 -8.92
CA LYS A 198 -4.25 26.70 -9.84
C LYS A 198 -4.61 26.45 -11.30
N ARG A 199 -4.97 25.20 -11.65
CA ARG A 199 -5.43 24.84 -13.01
C ARG A 199 -6.67 25.62 -13.43
N LEU A 200 -7.59 25.87 -12.51
CA LEU A 200 -8.79 26.67 -12.79
C LEU A 200 -8.43 28.12 -13.14
N LEU A 201 -7.48 28.72 -12.42
CA LEU A 201 -6.99 30.09 -12.68
C LEU A 201 -6.22 30.19 -14.01
N GLU A 202 -5.36 29.21 -14.32
CA GLU A 202 -4.63 29.15 -15.60
C GLU A 202 -5.58 29.05 -16.79
N ARG A 203 -6.64 28.22 -16.68
CA ARG A 203 -7.69 28.11 -17.69
C ARG A 203 -8.46 29.41 -17.91
N GLN A 204 -8.69 30.20 -16.86
CA GLN A 204 -9.36 31.49 -16.98
C GLN A 204 -8.48 32.57 -17.62
N GLN A 205 -7.16 32.41 -17.60
CA GLN A 205 -6.21 33.38 -18.15
C GLN A 205 -5.84 33.11 -19.62
N GLN A 206 -5.96 31.87 -20.09
CA GLN A 206 -5.69 31.53 -21.49
C GLN A 206 -6.88 31.88 -22.40
N LYS A 207 -6.89 33.07 -22.99
CA LYS A 207 -7.73 33.38 -24.16
C LYS A 207 -7.09 32.77 -25.40
N PHE A 208 -7.63 31.66 -25.91
CA PHE A 208 -7.30 31.16 -27.23
C PHE A 208 -8.29 31.77 -28.24
N SER A 209 -7.78 32.55 -29.19
CA SER A 209 -8.51 32.91 -30.41
C SER A 209 -7.59 32.49 -31.54
N ASN A 210 -7.77 31.27 -32.03
CA ASN A 210 -7.08 30.82 -33.23
C ASN A 210 -8.17 30.36 -34.20
N ASP A 211 -8.39 31.16 -35.25
CA ASP A 211 -9.42 30.90 -36.25
C ASP A 211 -9.00 29.82 -37.27
N ASP A 212 -7.83 29.18 -37.09
CA ASP A 212 -7.30 28.17 -38.00
C ASP A 212 -7.66 26.72 -37.56
N PRO A 213 -8.49 25.99 -38.32
CA PRO A 213 -8.85 24.60 -38.04
C PRO A 213 -7.71 23.59 -38.26
N SER A 214 -6.59 23.98 -38.85
CA SER A 214 -5.45 23.09 -39.16
C SER A 214 -4.90 22.36 -37.93
N MET A 215 -5.00 22.96 -36.73
CA MET A 215 -4.52 22.38 -35.48
C MET A 215 -5.30 21.14 -35.01
N TYR A 216 -6.46 20.87 -35.61
CA TYR A 216 -7.33 19.75 -35.27
C TYR A 216 -7.30 18.62 -36.30
N LEU A 217 -6.42 18.72 -37.31
CA LEU A 217 -6.24 17.68 -38.31
C LEU A 217 -5.69 16.39 -37.68
N LEU A 218 -6.22 15.25 -38.14
CA LEU A 218 -5.64 13.96 -37.87
C LEU A 218 -4.28 13.85 -38.58
N ASP A 219 -3.26 13.43 -37.84
CA ASP A 219 -1.97 13.05 -38.42
C ASP A 219 -2.03 11.65 -39.03
N THR A 220 -1.09 11.31 -39.92
CA THR A 220 -1.10 10.01 -40.62
C THR A 220 -1.14 8.80 -39.67
N PRO A 221 -0.36 8.77 -38.55
CA PRO A 221 -0.49 7.71 -37.57
C PRO A 221 -1.88 7.67 -36.92
N GLY A 222 -2.46 8.81 -36.54
CA GLY A 222 -3.80 8.89 -35.98
C GLY A 222 -4.89 8.44 -36.96
N MET A 223 -4.73 8.72 -38.25
CA MET A 223 -5.61 8.20 -39.30
C MET A 223 -5.57 6.67 -39.36
N LEU A 224 -4.38 6.07 -39.34
CA LEU A 224 -4.20 4.61 -39.35
C LEU A 224 -4.79 3.96 -38.09
N ASP A 225 -4.49 4.51 -36.91
CA ASP A 225 -4.99 4.01 -35.62
C ASP A 225 -6.53 4.03 -35.52
N ASN A 226 -7.18 4.95 -36.25
CA ASN A 226 -8.65 5.06 -36.31
C ASN A 226 -9.25 4.44 -37.59
N GLY A 227 -8.44 3.74 -38.39
CA GLY A 227 -8.88 2.99 -39.56
C GLY A 227 -9.30 3.82 -40.78
N TYR A 228 -8.84 5.07 -40.90
CA TYR A 228 -9.16 5.93 -42.05
C TYR A 228 -8.53 5.41 -43.35
N PRO A 229 -9.20 5.60 -44.50
CA PRO A 229 -8.59 5.33 -45.80
C PRO A 229 -7.52 6.39 -46.13
N VAL A 230 -6.25 6.00 -46.09
CA VAL A 230 -5.12 6.91 -46.33
C VAL A 230 -4.75 6.96 -47.83
N PRO A 231 -4.57 8.17 -48.41
CA PRO A 231 -4.07 8.33 -49.79
C PRO A 231 -2.71 7.68 -50.04
N SER A 232 -2.44 7.26 -51.28
CA SER A 232 -1.35 6.30 -51.57
C SER A 232 0.02 6.95 -51.38
N TYR A 233 0.11 8.22 -51.76
CA TYR A 233 1.30 9.05 -51.65
C TYR A 233 1.69 9.41 -50.20
N LEU A 234 0.83 9.18 -49.21
CA LEU A 234 1.17 9.35 -47.79
C LEU A 234 1.75 8.06 -47.17
N GLY A 235 1.65 6.92 -47.85
CA GLY A 235 2.10 5.60 -47.37
C GLY A 235 3.55 5.24 -47.72
N GLU A 236 4.18 5.89 -48.71
CA GLU A 236 5.51 5.49 -49.22
C GLU A 236 6.70 5.78 -48.27
N GLY A 237 6.48 6.53 -47.18
CA GLY A 237 7.54 6.91 -46.22
C GLY A 237 7.53 6.21 -44.86
N LEU A 238 6.58 5.30 -44.60
CA LEU A 238 6.38 4.67 -43.29
C LEU A 238 6.39 3.14 -43.41
N SER A 239 7.57 2.55 -43.64
CA SER A 239 7.74 1.10 -43.57
C SER A 239 9.05 0.74 -42.85
N ALA A 240 8.92 0.43 -41.56
CA ALA A 240 9.66 -0.66 -40.96
C ALA A 240 8.67 -1.82 -40.78
N ASN A 241 8.79 -2.82 -41.66
CA ASN A 241 8.10 -4.11 -41.63
C ASN A 241 6.78 -4.23 -42.44
N PRO A 242 6.87 -4.61 -43.74
CA PRO A 242 5.74 -4.74 -44.68
C PRO A 242 4.67 -5.79 -44.33
N GLU A 243 4.90 -6.65 -43.34
CA GLU A 243 3.96 -7.73 -42.98
C GLU A 243 2.88 -7.32 -41.98
N SER A 244 3.12 -6.28 -41.16
CA SER A 244 2.15 -5.81 -40.15
C SER A 244 0.97 -5.04 -40.75
N VAL A 245 1.21 -4.35 -41.87
CA VAL A 245 0.18 -3.65 -42.64
C VAL A 245 -0.66 -4.64 -43.46
N ARG A 246 -0.07 -5.76 -43.91
CA ARG A 246 -0.74 -6.80 -44.71
C ARG A 246 -1.84 -7.57 -43.96
N ALA A 247 -1.83 -7.57 -42.62
CA ALA A 247 -2.72 -8.42 -41.82
C ALA A 247 -4.03 -7.75 -41.36
N THR A 248 -4.16 -6.43 -41.48
CA THR A 248 -5.33 -5.67 -40.95
C THR A 248 -6.17 -4.97 -42.01
N SER A 249 -5.75 -5.03 -43.27
CA SER A 249 -6.37 -4.27 -44.34
C SER A 249 -6.56 -5.17 -45.57
N SER A 250 -7.80 -5.46 -45.93
CA SER A 250 -8.17 -6.05 -47.24
C SER A 250 -7.93 -5.04 -48.37
N TRP A 251 -6.67 -4.70 -48.63
CA TRP A 251 -6.25 -3.71 -49.62
C TRP A 251 -5.17 -4.30 -50.55
N PRO A 252 -5.37 -4.27 -51.87
CA PRO A 252 -4.39 -4.74 -52.85
C PRO A 252 -3.38 -3.67 -53.30
N VAL A 253 -2.32 -4.13 -53.96
CA VAL A 253 -1.04 -3.44 -54.24
C VAL A 253 -1.04 -2.74 -55.60
N ALA A 254 -0.82 -1.42 -55.59
CA ALA A 254 -0.28 -0.51 -56.62
C ALA A 254 -0.71 -0.61 -58.12
N ALA A 255 -1.40 0.47 -58.55
CA ALA A 255 -1.42 1.20 -59.85
C ALA A 255 -1.99 0.51 -61.14
N PRO A 256 -2.87 1.19 -61.92
CA PRO A 256 -2.52 2.44 -62.63
C PRO A 256 -3.58 3.57 -62.68
N THR A 257 -3.10 4.77 -63.02
CA THR A 257 -3.72 6.12 -63.22
C THR A 257 -4.12 6.94 -61.98
N PRO A 258 -3.93 8.29 -61.99
CA PRO A 258 -3.88 9.14 -60.78
C PRO A 258 -5.20 9.34 -60.01
N GLN A 259 -6.31 8.70 -60.42
CA GLN A 259 -7.65 9.01 -59.92
C GLN A 259 -8.49 7.78 -59.53
N THR A 260 -8.12 6.56 -59.93
CA THR A 260 -8.90 5.33 -59.63
C THR A 260 -8.00 4.18 -59.17
N ARG A 261 -8.23 3.69 -57.94
CA ARG A 261 -7.62 2.47 -57.35
C ARG A 261 -8.46 1.22 -57.70
N GLU A 262 -7.88 0.03 -57.49
CA GLU A 262 -8.63 -1.24 -57.54
C GLU A 262 -9.87 -1.23 -56.61
N ASN A 263 -10.94 -1.93 -57.01
CA ASN A 263 -12.21 -2.07 -56.28
C ASN A 263 -13.09 -0.81 -56.12
N GLY A 264 -12.92 0.19 -56.99
CA GLY A 264 -13.79 1.37 -57.06
C GLY A 264 -13.46 2.48 -56.05
N TRP A 265 -12.22 2.49 -55.55
CA TRP A 265 -11.71 3.52 -54.67
C TRP A 265 -11.16 4.72 -55.45
N VAL A 266 -11.39 5.93 -54.95
CA VAL A 266 -10.89 7.18 -55.52
C VAL A 266 -10.06 7.95 -54.49
N GLU A 267 -9.12 8.76 -54.96
CA GLU A 267 -8.33 9.69 -54.13
C GLU A 267 -8.62 11.13 -54.52
N THR A 268 -8.59 12.07 -53.57
CA THR A 268 -8.72 13.49 -53.91
C THR A 268 -7.57 13.97 -54.80
N PRO A 269 -7.82 14.86 -55.79
CA PRO A 269 -6.79 15.33 -56.71
C PRO A 269 -5.59 15.95 -56.00
N GLN A 270 -4.37 15.60 -56.45
CA GLN A 270 -3.12 16.12 -55.88
C GLN A 270 -2.82 17.57 -56.34
N THR A 271 -3.47 18.04 -57.40
CA THR A 271 -3.34 19.42 -57.89
C THR A 271 -4.33 20.32 -57.16
N THR A 272 -3.83 21.40 -56.57
CA THR A 272 -4.67 22.45 -55.99
C THR A 272 -5.46 23.12 -57.11
N ARG A 273 -6.77 23.26 -56.94
CA ARG A 273 -7.66 23.85 -57.96
C ARG A 273 -8.23 25.18 -57.50
N ASP A 274 -8.26 26.13 -58.41
CA ASP A 274 -8.90 27.43 -58.18
C ASP A 274 -10.43 27.20 -58.14
N GLY A 275 -11.04 27.36 -56.97
CA GLY A 275 -12.46 27.08 -56.72
C GLY A 275 -12.77 25.87 -55.83
N ALA A 276 -11.78 25.08 -55.40
CA ALA A 276 -11.99 24.04 -54.39
C ALA A 276 -12.36 24.65 -53.02
N LEU A 277 -13.20 23.93 -52.27
CA LEU A 277 -13.61 24.36 -50.93
C LEU A 277 -12.42 24.34 -49.96
N LYS A 278 -12.39 25.28 -49.02
CA LYS A 278 -11.35 25.28 -47.98
C LYS A 278 -11.63 24.26 -46.88
N ALA A 279 -12.89 24.13 -46.48
CA ALA A 279 -13.34 23.16 -45.49
C ALA A 279 -14.81 22.80 -45.71
N VAL A 280 -15.15 21.52 -45.59
CA VAL A 280 -16.49 20.98 -45.86
C VAL A 280 -16.84 19.92 -44.83
N ALA A 281 -18.06 19.93 -44.29
CA ALA A 281 -18.56 18.82 -43.48
C ALA A 281 -19.28 17.81 -44.35
N ILE A 282 -19.01 16.52 -44.15
CA ILE A 282 -19.64 15.42 -44.88
C ILE A 282 -20.28 14.46 -43.90
N ASP A 283 -21.49 14.02 -44.22
CA ASP A 283 -22.20 12.96 -43.53
C ASP A 283 -22.93 12.08 -44.56
N CYS A 284 -22.93 10.77 -44.32
CA CYS A 284 -23.47 9.77 -45.22
C CYS A 284 -24.50 8.88 -44.53
N GLU A 285 -25.60 8.62 -45.24
CA GLU A 285 -26.53 7.56 -44.86
C GLU A 285 -26.25 6.28 -45.63
N MET A 286 -26.35 5.14 -44.94
CA MET A 286 -26.00 3.83 -45.49
C MET A 286 -27.16 2.83 -45.41
N CYS A 287 -27.15 1.88 -46.34
CA CYS A 287 -27.98 0.67 -46.34
C CYS A 287 -27.10 -0.59 -46.23
N GLU A 288 -27.67 -1.71 -45.82
CA GLU A 288 -26.98 -3.01 -45.74
C GLU A 288 -27.20 -3.82 -47.02
N THR A 289 -26.13 -4.37 -47.59
CA THR A 289 -26.14 -5.31 -48.73
C THR A 289 -25.32 -6.55 -48.38
N GLU A 290 -25.21 -7.52 -49.30
CA GLU A 290 -24.33 -8.68 -49.09
C GLU A 290 -22.84 -8.34 -48.92
N ASP A 291 -22.42 -7.15 -49.38
CA ASP A 291 -21.06 -6.64 -49.18
C ASP A 291 -20.90 -5.80 -47.89
N GLY A 292 -21.95 -5.77 -47.07
CA GLY A 292 -22.05 -4.95 -45.86
C GLY A 292 -22.68 -3.58 -46.11
N LYS A 293 -22.33 -2.61 -45.27
CA LYS A 293 -22.84 -1.23 -45.33
C LYS A 293 -22.32 -0.47 -46.55
N VAL A 294 -23.24 0.04 -47.36
CA VAL A 294 -22.96 0.80 -48.58
C VAL A 294 -23.70 2.13 -48.59
N LEU A 295 -23.16 3.11 -49.32
CA LEU A 295 -23.70 4.46 -49.41
C LEU A 295 -25.11 4.48 -50.03
N ALA A 296 -26.02 5.24 -49.42
CA ALA A 296 -27.39 5.45 -49.90
C ALA A 296 -27.78 6.94 -50.02
N ARG A 297 -27.13 7.84 -49.26
CA ARG A 297 -27.20 9.29 -49.42
C ARG A 297 -25.91 9.93 -48.93
N VAL A 298 -25.46 11.02 -49.56
CA VAL A 298 -24.35 11.83 -49.06
C VAL A 298 -24.75 13.30 -49.05
N CYS A 299 -24.43 13.99 -47.96
CA CYS A 299 -24.59 15.44 -47.83
C CYS A 299 -23.24 16.08 -47.52
N ALA A 300 -22.97 17.22 -48.16
CA ALA A 300 -21.79 18.04 -47.92
C ALA A 300 -22.20 19.51 -47.70
N VAL A 301 -21.71 20.11 -46.61
CA VAL A 301 -22.02 21.48 -46.19
C VAL A 301 -20.73 22.29 -46.09
N ASP A 302 -20.65 23.43 -46.77
CA ASP A 302 -19.47 24.31 -46.73
C ASP A 302 -19.32 24.98 -45.36
N PHE A 303 -18.11 24.91 -44.79
CA PHE A 303 -17.84 25.40 -43.44
C PHE A 303 -18.01 26.91 -43.29
N TYR A 304 -17.69 27.69 -44.32
CA TYR A 304 -17.66 29.15 -44.22
C TYR A 304 -19.00 29.80 -44.58
N SER A 305 -19.70 29.27 -45.59
CA SER A 305 -21.00 29.80 -46.02
C SER A 305 -22.20 29.13 -45.36
N ASP A 306 -22.00 27.99 -44.68
CA ASP A 306 -23.06 27.18 -44.05
C ASP A 306 -24.16 26.77 -45.05
N LYS A 307 -23.77 26.59 -46.32
CA LYS A 307 -24.66 26.16 -47.42
C LYS A 307 -24.41 24.70 -47.74
N VAL A 308 -25.50 23.97 -48.00
CA VAL A 308 -25.43 22.63 -48.62
C VAL A 308 -24.89 22.80 -50.03
N VAL A 309 -23.73 22.21 -50.29
CA VAL A 309 -23.02 22.29 -51.58
C VAL A 309 -23.17 21.00 -52.39
N TYR A 310 -23.53 19.90 -51.74
CA TYR A 310 -23.80 18.62 -52.39
C TYR A 310 -24.77 17.81 -51.52
N ASP A 311 -25.88 17.31 -52.08
CA ASP A 311 -26.79 16.38 -51.41
C ASP A 311 -27.45 15.50 -52.46
N GLN A 312 -27.14 14.20 -52.44
CA GLN A 312 -27.60 13.25 -53.46
C GLN A 312 -27.92 11.89 -52.82
N LEU A 313 -29.03 11.29 -53.27
CA LEU A 313 -29.33 9.88 -53.05
C LEU A 313 -28.48 9.03 -54.01
N VAL A 314 -28.02 7.88 -53.52
CA VAL A 314 -27.12 6.98 -54.26
C VAL A 314 -27.75 5.59 -54.30
N LEU A 315 -27.92 5.05 -55.51
CA LEU A 315 -28.41 3.70 -55.73
C LEU A 315 -27.27 2.68 -55.53
N PRO A 316 -27.39 1.74 -54.57
CA PRO A 316 -26.43 0.66 -54.41
C PRO A 316 -26.39 -0.28 -55.62
N ASP A 317 -25.19 -0.78 -55.98
CA ASP A 317 -25.02 -1.70 -57.13
C ASP A 317 -25.63 -3.09 -56.87
N LYS A 318 -25.73 -3.49 -55.61
CA LYS A 318 -26.30 -4.76 -55.17
C LYS A 318 -27.65 -4.56 -54.49
N PRO A 319 -28.56 -5.56 -54.52
CA PRO A 319 -29.84 -5.47 -53.83
C PRO A 319 -29.67 -5.18 -52.33
N VAL A 320 -30.44 -4.21 -51.83
CA VAL A 320 -30.46 -3.85 -50.40
C VAL A 320 -31.15 -4.95 -49.61
N ILE A 321 -30.45 -5.47 -48.59
CA ILE A 321 -30.96 -6.46 -47.63
C ILE A 321 -31.75 -5.77 -46.52
N ASP A 322 -31.21 -4.66 -46.01
CA ASP A 322 -31.85 -3.82 -44.99
C ASP A 322 -31.54 -2.35 -45.29
N TYR A 323 -32.57 -1.51 -45.40
CA TYR A 323 -32.41 -0.08 -45.66
C TYR A 323 -31.93 0.70 -44.42
N LEU A 324 -31.92 0.06 -43.24
CA LEU A 324 -31.58 0.67 -41.96
C LEU A 324 -32.46 1.89 -41.65
N THR A 325 -33.69 1.95 -42.16
CA THR A 325 -34.57 3.13 -42.16
C THR A 325 -34.73 3.79 -40.78
N GLN A 326 -34.71 3.01 -39.70
CA GLN A 326 -34.78 3.55 -38.34
C GLN A 326 -33.58 4.44 -37.95
N PHE A 327 -32.43 4.23 -38.59
CA PHE A 327 -31.19 4.96 -38.40
C PHE A 327 -30.90 5.88 -39.59
N SER A 328 -31.11 5.43 -40.83
CA SER A 328 -30.71 6.14 -42.04
C SER A 328 -31.79 7.05 -42.66
N GLY A 329 -33.05 6.78 -42.32
CA GLY A 329 -34.20 7.43 -42.93
C GLY A 329 -34.45 7.07 -44.39
N ILE A 330 -33.63 6.17 -44.96
CA ILE A 330 -33.75 5.71 -46.34
C ILE A 330 -34.87 4.68 -46.45
N THR A 331 -35.74 4.84 -47.45
CA THR A 331 -36.80 3.87 -47.78
C THR A 331 -36.65 3.31 -49.19
N ALA A 332 -37.27 2.15 -49.43
CA ALA A 332 -37.26 1.52 -50.76
C ALA A 332 -37.89 2.44 -51.82
N GLU A 333 -38.92 3.20 -51.47
CA GLU A 333 -39.60 4.14 -52.36
C GLU A 333 -38.71 5.32 -52.76
N GLN A 334 -37.86 5.81 -51.84
CA GLN A 334 -36.92 6.89 -52.12
C GLN A 334 -35.84 6.46 -53.12
N LEU A 335 -35.38 5.21 -53.05
CA LEU A 335 -34.35 4.69 -53.95
C LEU A 335 -34.90 4.15 -55.27
N ALA A 336 -36.21 3.86 -55.38
CA ALA A 336 -36.82 3.24 -56.56
C ALA A 336 -36.65 4.05 -57.86
N SER A 337 -36.59 5.38 -57.77
CA SER A 337 -36.42 6.29 -58.93
C SER A 337 -35.01 6.86 -59.08
N VAL A 338 -34.06 6.44 -58.24
CA VAL A 338 -32.69 6.98 -58.22
C VAL A 338 -31.83 6.21 -59.21
N THR A 339 -31.20 6.91 -60.15
CA THR A 339 -30.23 6.32 -61.09
C THR A 339 -28.78 6.69 -60.76
N HIS A 340 -28.59 7.61 -59.81
CA HIS A 340 -27.30 8.15 -59.39
C HIS A 340 -26.52 7.09 -58.63
N LYS A 341 -25.31 6.73 -59.08
CA LYS A 341 -24.51 5.66 -58.48
C LYS A 341 -23.30 6.21 -57.70
N LEU A 342 -22.58 5.32 -57.02
CA LEU A 342 -21.39 5.67 -56.26
C LEU A 342 -20.32 6.44 -57.09
N PRO A 343 -20.00 6.06 -58.35
CA PRO A 343 -19.04 6.80 -59.15
C PRO A 343 -19.47 8.24 -59.45
N ASP A 344 -20.77 8.46 -59.64
CA ASP A 344 -21.32 9.80 -59.85
C ASP A 344 -21.20 10.64 -58.56
N ALA A 345 -21.41 10.01 -57.39
CA ALA A 345 -21.29 10.67 -56.09
C ALA A 345 -19.84 11.07 -55.79
N GLN A 346 -18.91 10.18 -56.12
CA GLN A 346 -17.49 10.43 -56.07
C GLN A 346 -17.10 11.58 -57.01
N ALA A 347 -17.56 11.57 -58.27
CA ALA A 347 -17.27 12.63 -59.23
C ALA A 347 -17.76 14.00 -58.74
N GLY A 348 -19.00 14.09 -58.25
CA GLY A 348 -19.57 15.33 -57.73
C GLY A 348 -18.81 15.89 -56.52
N LEU A 349 -18.40 15.03 -55.57
CA LEU A 349 -17.56 15.46 -54.45
C LEU A 349 -16.15 15.89 -54.91
N LEU A 350 -15.55 15.13 -55.83
CA LEU A 350 -14.23 15.45 -56.39
C LEU A 350 -14.22 16.70 -57.27
N GLU A 351 -15.36 17.28 -57.64
CA GLU A 351 -15.43 18.63 -58.22
C GLU A 351 -15.25 19.71 -57.15
N LEU A 352 -15.68 19.45 -55.91
CA LEU A 352 -15.71 20.41 -54.81
C LEU A 352 -14.45 20.37 -53.92
N ILE A 353 -13.77 19.21 -53.84
CA ILE A 353 -12.67 18.98 -52.88
C ILE A 353 -11.34 18.63 -53.57
N ASP A 354 -10.22 19.06 -52.99
CA ASP A 354 -8.86 18.72 -53.41
C ASP A 354 -7.98 18.29 -52.21
N LYS A 355 -6.67 18.11 -52.40
CA LYS A 355 -5.76 17.71 -51.31
C LYS A 355 -5.64 18.72 -50.16
N ASP A 356 -5.99 19.99 -50.38
CA ASP A 356 -5.83 21.08 -49.39
C ASP A 356 -7.14 21.40 -48.67
N THR A 357 -8.28 20.95 -49.21
CA THR A 357 -9.59 20.97 -48.56
C THR A 357 -9.56 20.22 -47.23
N ILE A 358 -10.24 20.71 -46.19
CA ILE A 358 -10.40 20.00 -44.91
C ILE A 358 -11.78 19.35 -44.86
N ILE A 359 -11.85 18.01 -44.72
CA ILE A 359 -13.12 17.31 -44.51
C ILE A 359 -13.40 17.16 -43.02
N ILE A 360 -14.61 17.54 -42.60
CA ILE A 360 -15.07 17.52 -41.22
C ILE A 360 -16.22 16.52 -41.08
N GLY A 361 -16.26 15.74 -40.01
CA GLY A 361 -17.39 14.82 -39.77
C GLY A 361 -17.40 14.24 -38.36
N HIS A 362 -18.23 13.20 -38.15
CA HIS A 362 -18.33 12.48 -36.89
C HIS A 362 -18.19 10.98 -37.11
N SER A 363 -17.11 10.37 -36.60
CA SER A 363 -16.71 9.01 -36.99
C SER A 363 -16.56 8.88 -38.52
N LEU A 364 -15.94 9.91 -39.10
CA LEU A 364 -15.83 10.18 -40.54
C LEU A 364 -15.14 9.03 -41.31
N GLU A 365 -14.42 8.15 -40.62
CA GLU A 365 -13.86 6.94 -41.23
C GLU A 365 -14.92 6.04 -41.88
N ASN A 366 -16.16 6.05 -41.35
CA ASN A 366 -17.23 5.22 -41.88
C ASN A 366 -17.80 5.82 -43.16
N ASP A 367 -18.00 7.13 -43.19
CA ASP A 367 -18.45 7.88 -44.36
C ASP A 367 -17.47 7.74 -45.52
N LEU A 368 -16.17 7.94 -45.26
CA LEU A 368 -15.14 7.81 -46.29
C LEU A 368 -15.00 6.39 -46.84
N ARG A 369 -15.27 5.36 -46.03
CA ARG A 369 -15.33 3.97 -46.51
C ARG A 369 -16.56 3.71 -47.36
N ALA A 370 -17.73 4.21 -46.96
CA ALA A 370 -18.95 4.10 -47.77
C ALA A 370 -18.81 4.82 -49.12
N LEU A 371 -18.17 5.98 -49.13
CA LEU A 371 -17.82 6.76 -50.33
C LEU A 371 -16.68 6.14 -51.15
N LYS A 372 -15.96 5.16 -50.61
CA LYS A 372 -14.69 4.65 -51.16
C LYS A 372 -13.74 5.78 -51.57
N LEU A 373 -13.59 6.78 -50.70
CA LEU A 373 -12.79 8.00 -50.94
C LEU A 373 -11.65 8.08 -49.92
N ALA A 374 -10.42 8.26 -50.40
CA ALA A 374 -9.26 8.55 -49.55
C ALA A 374 -8.86 10.04 -49.64
N HIS A 375 -8.74 10.70 -48.49
CA HIS A 375 -8.48 12.14 -48.40
C HIS A 375 -7.50 12.45 -47.25
N PRO A 376 -6.48 13.33 -47.46
CA PRO A 376 -5.39 13.52 -46.50
C PRO A 376 -5.71 14.41 -45.28
N ARG A 377 -6.74 15.26 -45.31
CA ARG A 377 -6.97 16.32 -44.30
C ARG A 377 -8.33 16.17 -43.64
N CYS A 378 -8.42 15.30 -42.64
CA CYS A 378 -9.67 15.02 -41.92
C CYS A 378 -9.69 15.61 -40.50
N ILE A 379 -10.82 16.17 -40.10
CA ILE A 379 -11.15 16.55 -38.71
C ILE A 379 -12.38 15.76 -38.27
N ASP A 380 -12.22 14.94 -37.23
CA ASP A 380 -13.31 14.12 -36.70
C ASP A 380 -13.73 14.60 -35.31
N THR A 381 -14.97 15.07 -35.20
CA THR A 381 -15.57 15.55 -33.95
C THR A 381 -15.62 14.50 -32.84
N SER A 382 -15.68 13.22 -33.19
CA SER A 382 -15.63 12.09 -32.25
C SER A 382 -14.22 11.87 -31.65
N ILE A 383 -13.19 12.43 -32.27
CA ILE A 383 -11.78 12.34 -31.84
C ILE A 383 -11.35 13.60 -31.12
N ILE A 384 -11.69 14.78 -31.66
CA ILE A 384 -11.31 16.07 -31.06
C ILE A 384 -12.07 16.33 -29.75
N TYR A 385 -13.25 15.73 -29.54
CA TYR A 385 -13.92 15.71 -28.24
C TYR A 385 -13.69 14.35 -27.56
N LYS A 386 -13.12 14.34 -26.34
CA LYS A 386 -12.80 13.08 -25.66
C LYS A 386 -14.02 12.55 -24.92
N HIS A 387 -14.22 11.24 -24.93
CA HIS A 387 -15.24 10.59 -24.10
C HIS A 387 -14.85 10.66 -22.61
N PRO A 388 -15.80 10.87 -21.66
CA PRO A 388 -15.50 10.93 -20.22
C PRO A 388 -14.78 9.69 -19.65
N ARG A 389 -15.03 8.52 -20.26
CA ARG A 389 -14.40 7.24 -19.89
C ARG A 389 -13.01 7.01 -20.53
N GLY A 390 -12.52 7.95 -21.32
CA GLY A 390 -11.26 7.82 -22.06
C GLY A 390 -11.35 6.86 -23.26
N ALA A 391 -10.23 6.70 -23.98
CA ALA A 391 -10.11 5.75 -25.08
C ALA A 391 -10.31 4.29 -24.60
N PRO A 392 -10.87 3.38 -25.43
CA PRO A 392 -11.19 3.55 -26.85
C PRO A 392 -12.59 4.12 -27.14
N TYR A 393 -13.35 4.55 -26.12
CA TYR A 393 -14.72 5.01 -26.32
C TYR A 393 -14.76 6.37 -27.07
N LYS A 394 -15.57 6.46 -28.13
CA LYS A 394 -15.92 7.71 -28.84
C LYS A 394 -17.25 8.27 -28.31
N PRO A 395 -17.38 9.58 -28.05
CA PRO A 395 -18.67 10.19 -27.72
C PRO A 395 -19.57 10.27 -28.95
N GLY A 396 -20.87 10.01 -28.80
CA GLY A 396 -21.83 10.14 -29.89
C GLY A 396 -22.19 11.60 -30.19
N LEU A 397 -22.49 11.90 -31.46
CA LEU A 397 -22.78 13.25 -31.97
C LEU A 397 -23.93 13.92 -31.23
N LYS A 398 -25.06 13.23 -31.05
CA LYS A 398 -26.23 13.71 -30.30
C LYS A 398 -25.88 14.18 -28.88
N TRP A 399 -25.04 13.42 -28.20
CA TRP A 399 -24.59 13.78 -26.87
C TRP A 399 -23.66 15.00 -26.89
N LEU A 400 -22.76 15.11 -27.87
CA LEU A 400 -21.89 16.28 -28.02
C LEU A 400 -22.69 17.55 -28.35
N ALA A 401 -23.64 17.47 -29.28
CA ALA A 401 -24.51 18.58 -29.66
C ALA A 401 -25.33 19.07 -28.47
N GLN A 402 -25.95 18.15 -27.72
CA GLN A 402 -26.69 18.53 -26.52
C GLN A 402 -25.77 19.12 -25.44
N LYS A 403 -24.62 18.48 -25.17
CA LYS A 403 -23.74 18.85 -24.07
C LYS A 403 -23.06 20.20 -24.29
N TRP A 404 -22.60 20.45 -25.51
CA TRP A 404 -21.75 21.59 -25.81
C TRP A 404 -22.47 22.67 -26.58
N LEU A 405 -23.45 22.34 -27.44
CA LEU A 405 -24.19 23.33 -28.21
C LEU A 405 -25.58 23.65 -27.62
N ASN A 406 -26.06 22.86 -26.64
CA ASN A 406 -27.46 22.87 -26.19
C ASN A 406 -28.43 22.68 -27.36
N LEU A 407 -28.08 21.83 -28.32
CA LEU A 407 -28.90 21.47 -29.47
C LEU A 407 -29.38 20.03 -29.34
N ASP A 408 -30.69 19.81 -29.45
CA ASP A 408 -31.28 18.49 -29.54
C ASP A 408 -31.41 18.11 -31.02
N ILE A 409 -30.51 17.26 -31.51
CA ILE A 409 -30.51 16.72 -32.88
C ILE A 409 -31.08 15.29 -32.89
N GLN A 410 -31.44 14.77 -34.07
CA GLN A 410 -31.94 13.41 -34.27
C GLN A 410 -33.17 13.12 -33.40
N MET A 411 -34.15 14.04 -33.41
CA MET A 411 -35.37 13.97 -32.60
C MET A 411 -36.60 13.47 -33.38
N LYS A 412 -36.55 13.47 -34.71
CA LYS A 412 -37.63 13.00 -35.58
C LYS A 412 -37.71 11.47 -35.57
N GLN A 413 -38.92 10.93 -35.69
CA GLN A 413 -39.12 9.50 -35.92
C GLN A 413 -38.93 9.22 -37.42
N GLY A 414 -37.92 8.44 -37.79
CA GLY A 414 -37.66 8.05 -39.19
C GLY A 414 -36.22 8.20 -39.65
N GLY A 415 -35.22 7.93 -38.80
CA GLY A 415 -33.80 8.02 -39.14
C GLY A 415 -33.16 9.39 -38.93
N HIS A 416 -31.85 9.45 -39.17
CA HIS A 416 -31.04 10.66 -39.08
C HIS A 416 -31.15 11.48 -40.38
N ASP A 417 -30.74 12.75 -40.28
CA ASP A 417 -30.72 13.68 -41.41
C ASP A 417 -29.28 14.12 -41.63
N PRO A 418 -28.64 13.77 -42.75
CA PRO A 418 -27.22 14.01 -42.95
C PRO A 418 -26.88 15.50 -43.02
N GLU A 419 -27.85 16.37 -43.36
CA GLU A 419 -27.66 17.82 -43.26
C GLU A 419 -27.55 18.28 -41.79
N GLU A 420 -28.43 17.77 -40.91
CA GLU A 420 -28.44 18.10 -39.48
C GLU A 420 -27.12 17.68 -38.82
N ASP A 421 -26.67 16.46 -39.12
CA ASP A 421 -25.46 15.88 -38.54
C ASP A 421 -24.18 16.57 -39.06
N ALA A 422 -24.12 16.89 -40.36
CA ALA A 422 -23.03 17.69 -40.93
C ALA A 422 -22.95 19.10 -40.29
N ARG A 423 -24.08 19.80 -40.14
CA ARG A 423 -24.13 21.12 -39.48
C ARG A 423 -23.75 21.04 -38.00
N ALA A 424 -24.16 19.98 -37.29
CA ALA A 424 -23.76 19.76 -35.91
C ALA A 424 -22.22 19.61 -35.78
N CYS A 425 -21.59 18.92 -36.74
CA CYS A 425 -20.13 18.81 -36.79
C CYS A 425 -19.43 20.16 -36.99
N LEU A 426 -19.93 20.98 -37.92
CA LEU A 426 -19.45 22.35 -38.16
C LEU A 426 -19.55 23.20 -36.88
N ALA A 427 -20.71 23.19 -36.23
CA ALA A 427 -20.95 23.96 -35.02
C ALA A 427 -20.07 23.50 -33.84
N LEU A 428 -19.82 22.20 -33.71
CA LEU A 428 -18.90 21.65 -32.71
C LEU A 428 -17.46 22.08 -32.95
N LEU A 429 -17.00 22.09 -34.20
CA LEU A 429 -15.66 22.57 -34.54
C LEU A 429 -15.53 24.07 -34.31
N ALA A 430 -16.49 24.88 -34.76
CA ALA A 430 -16.54 26.32 -34.54
C ALA A 430 -16.52 26.66 -33.03
N LYS A 431 -17.26 25.90 -32.22
CA LYS A 431 -17.22 26.06 -30.76
C LYS A 431 -15.86 25.71 -30.17
N LYS A 432 -15.21 24.65 -30.66
CA LYS A 432 -13.88 24.25 -30.20
C LYS A 432 -12.80 25.27 -30.57
N LEU A 433 -12.87 25.87 -31.76
CA LEU A 433 -12.00 26.96 -32.19
C LEU A 433 -12.13 28.18 -31.26
N LYS A 434 -13.36 28.54 -30.89
CA LYS A 434 -13.64 29.67 -29.99
C LYS A 434 -13.17 29.44 -28.55
N GLU A 435 -13.34 28.23 -28.03
CA GLU A 435 -13.07 27.91 -26.62
C GLU A 435 -11.67 27.32 -26.40
N GLY A 436 -10.96 26.95 -27.47
CA GLY A 436 -9.60 26.43 -27.48
C GLY A 436 -9.48 24.90 -27.43
N PRO A 437 -8.25 24.37 -27.60
CA PRO A 437 -8.00 22.92 -27.74
C PRO A 437 -8.40 22.07 -26.53
N ASP A 438 -8.34 22.65 -25.33
CA ASP A 438 -8.70 21.98 -24.08
C ASP A 438 -10.22 21.86 -23.88
N PHE A 439 -11.04 22.61 -24.63
CA PHE A 439 -12.49 22.55 -24.56
C PHE A 439 -13.00 21.19 -25.05
N GLY A 440 -13.90 20.54 -24.31
CA GLY A 440 -14.39 19.19 -24.66
C GLY A 440 -13.41 18.05 -24.34
N VAL A 441 -12.29 18.33 -23.65
CA VAL A 441 -11.35 17.32 -23.16
C VAL A 441 -11.59 17.12 -21.65
N PHE A 442 -12.12 15.95 -21.27
CA PHE A 442 -12.18 15.55 -19.86
C PHE A 442 -10.77 15.24 -19.36
N LYS A 443 -10.03 16.27 -18.91
CA LYS A 443 -8.85 16.03 -18.06
C LYS A 443 -9.41 15.45 -16.76
N GLN A 444 -9.34 14.13 -16.60
CA GLN A 444 -9.55 13.53 -15.29
C GLN A 444 -8.62 14.27 -14.34
N ASP A 445 -9.17 14.88 -13.29
CA ASP A 445 -8.45 15.59 -12.23
C ASP A 445 -7.70 14.56 -11.36
N VAL A 446 -6.97 13.65 -11.98
CA VAL A 446 -6.16 12.61 -11.36
C VAL A 446 -4.72 12.77 -11.86
N GLU A 447 -3.77 12.50 -10.98
CA GLU A 447 -2.35 12.43 -11.28
C GLU A 447 -1.74 11.19 -10.65
N SER A 448 -0.55 10.80 -11.10
CA SER A 448 0.18 9.69 -10.47
C SER A 448 0.55 10.05 -9.03
N ILE A 449 0.49 9.08 -8.11
CA ILE A 449 0.99 9.25 -6.73
C ILE A 449 2.44 9.74 -6.75
N PHE A 450 3.27 9.24 -7.66
CA PHE A 450 4.68 9.63 -7.78
C PHE A 450 4.86 11.10 -8.21
N GLU A 451 4.01 11.56 -9.12
CA GLU A 451 3.97 12.97 -9.51
C GLU A 451 3.54 13.85 -8.33
N ARG A 452 2.58 13.39 -7.54
CA ARG A 452 2.10 14.10 -6.36
C ARG A 452 3.16 14.17 -5.25
N LEU A 453 3.89 13.08 -5.01
CA LEU A 453 4.99 13.03 -4.04
C LEU A 453 6.17 13.93 -4.44
N SER A 454 6.51 14.00 -5.73
CA SER A 454 7.61 14.84 -6.22
C SER A 454 7.28 16.34 -6.22
N LYS A 455 5.99 16.71 -6.28
CA LYS A 455 5.52 18.12 -6.19
C LYS A 455 5.30 18.61 -4.77
N SER A 456 5.21 17.71 -3.79
CA SER A 456 4.97 18.11 -2.41
C SER A 456 6.13 18.99 -1.91
N ASN A 457 5.83 19.99 -1.07
CA ASN A 457 6.87 20.66 -0.30
C ASN A 457 7.30 19.72 0.84
N GLY A 458 8.09 18.71 0.47
CA GLY A 458 8.61 17.69 1.36
C GLY A 458 9.59 18.24 2.39
N ARG A 459 10.30 17.34 3.09
CA ARG A 459 11.33 17.74 4.06
C ARG A 459 12.45 18.50 3.33
N HIS A 460 12.86 19.64 3.89
CA HIS A 460 13.86 20.56 3.31
C HIS A 460 13.42 21.36 2.06
N GLY A 461 12.12 21.39 1.72
CA GLY A 461 11.63 22.22 0.61
C GLY A 461 11.82 21.61 -0.78
N LYS A 462 12.09 20.30 -0.85
CA LYS A 462 12.16 19.50 -2.07
C LYS A 462 11.18 18.33 -1.95
N GLY A 463 10.55 17.92 -3.06
CA GLY A 463 9.60 16.81 -3.07
C GLY A 463 10.27 15.44 -2.86
N SER A 464 9.47 14.47 -2.44
CA SER A 464 9.95 13.13 -2.08
C SER A 464 10.34 12.29 -3.29
N THR A 465 11.37 11.47 -3.12
CA THR A 465 11.86 10.56 -4.16
C THR A 465 11.08 9.25 -4.13
N SER A 466 10.80 8.68 -5.31
CA SER A 466 10.01 7.46 -5.41
C SER A 466 10.49 6.47 -6.46
N ALA A 467 10.37 5.18 -6.18
CA ALA A 467 10.74 4.10 -7.10
C ALA A 467 9.58 3.12 -7.36
N VAL A 468 9.53 2.59 -8.60
CA VAL A 468 8.60 1.53 -9.02
C VAL A 468 9.38 0.33 -9.52
N ILE A 469 9.11 -0.84 -8.96
CA ILE A 469 9.73 -2.11 -9.34
C ILE A 469 8.61 -3.09 -9.67
N ASP A 470 8.41 -3.36 -10.95
CA ASP A 470 7.28 -4.19 -11.41
C ASP A 470 7.64 -4.96 -12.68
N HIS A 471 6.83 -5.97 -12.96
CA HIS A 471 6.86 -6.77 -14.18
C HIS A 471 6.47 -5.94 -15.41
N GLY A 472 7.08 -6.26 -16.55
CA GLY A 472 6.86 -5.53 -17.80
C GLY A 472 7.57 -4.17 -17.81
N ASN A 473 7.05 -3.18 -18.55
CA ASN A 473 7.69 -1.86 -18.67
C ASN A 473 6.99 -0.78 -17.80
N PRO A 474 7.31 -0.66 -16.50
CA PRO A 474 6.67 0.33 -15.63
C PRO A 474 6.90 1.79 -16.06
N ARG A 475 8.00 2.11 -16.76
CA ARG A 475 8.24 3.47 -17.31
C ARG A 475 7.21 3.87 -18.35
N ALA A 476 6.73 2.92 -19.15
CA ALA A 476 5.71 3.20 -20.15
C ALA A 476 4.29 3.30 -19.55
N TRP A 477 4.08 2.80 -18.33
CA TRP A 477 2.75 2.63 -17.73
C TRP A 477 2.60 3.52 -16.48
N HIS A 478 2.46 2.92 -15.29
CA HIS A 478 2.16 3.66 -14.06
C HIS A 478 3.38 4.28 -13.38
N GLY A 479 4.60 3.88 -13.76
CA GLY A 479 5.87 4.36 -13.22
C GLY A 479 6.50 5.51 -14.01
N ALA A 480 5.85 6.03 -15.06
CA ALA A 480 6.37 7.10 -15.92
C ALA A 480 6.78 8.38 -15.15
N LYS A 481 6.14 8.64 -14.01
CA LYS A 481 6.37 9.83 -13.17
C LYS A 481 7.17 9.54 -11.89
N ALA A 482 7.64 8.30 -11.71
CA ALA A 482 8.52 7.96 -10.60
C ALA A 482 9.95 8.48 -10.85
N THR A 483 10.70 8.74 -9.78
CA THR A 483 12.13 9.08 -9.87
C THR A 483 12.91 7.95 -10.53
N SER A 484 12.58 6.71 -10.16
CA SER A 484 13.18 5.50 -10.73
C SER A 484 12.09 4.49 -11.07
N ALA A 485 12.24 3.78 -12.17
CA ALA A 485 11.35 2.69 -12.55
C ALA A 485 12.18 1.54 -13.15
N VAL A 486 12.03 0.36 -12.58
CA VAL A 486 12.79 -0.86 -12.85
C VAL A 486 11.84 -1.92 -13.39
N SER A 487 12.17 -2.45 -14.57
CA SER A 487 11.46 -3.54 -15.23
C SER A 487 12.00 -4.87 -14.72
N CYS A 488 11.13 -5.76 -14.27
CA CYS A 488 11.48 -7.11 -13.82
C CYS A 488 10.78 -8.19 -14.66
N GLN A 489 11.35 -9.39 -14.65
CA GLN A 489 10.75 -10.60 -15.24
C GLN A 489 10.34 -11.62 -14.18
N THR A 490 10.97 -11.60 -13.01
CA THR A 490 10.73 -12.53 -11.91
C THR A 490 10.53 -11.79 -10.60
N ASP A 491 9.83 -12.42 -9.65
CA ASP A 491 9.60 -11.86 -8.32
C ASP A 491 10.93 -11.69 -7.53
N ASP A 492 11.96 -12.51 -7.80
CA ASP A 492 13.29 -12.33 -7.19
C ASP A 492 14.03 -11.07 -7.67
N GLN A 493 13.85 -10.71 -8.94
CA GLN A 493 14.32 -9.42 -9.45
C GLN A 493 13.56 -8.26 -8.80
N VAL A 494 12.26 -8.43 -8.57
CA VAL A 494 11.45 -7.43 -7.84
C VAL A 494 11.98 -7.26 -6.41
N VAL A 495 12.26 -8.35 -5.71
CA VAL A 495 12.83 -8.33 -4.34
C VAL A 495 14.15 -7.57 -4.30
N THR A 496 15.08 -7.90 -5.21
CA THR A 496 16.39 -7.24 -5.31
C THR A 496 16.23 -5.75 -5.60
N GLY A 497 15.38 -5.41 -6.58
CA GLY A 497 15.11 -4.02 -6.95
C GLY A 497 14.46 -3.20 -5.83
N VAL A 498 13.55 -3.79 -5.06
CA VAL A 498 12.92 -3.15 -3.90
C VAL A 498 13.95 -2.85 -2.81
N ILE A 499 14.84 -3.81 -2.50
CA ILE A 499 15.88 -3.64 -1.48
C ILE A 499 16.85 -2.53 -1.86
N ASP A 500 17.30 -2.51 -3.11
CA ASP A 500 18.23 -1.48 -3.60
C ASP A 500 17.58 -0.11 -3.65
N ALA A 501 16.34 -0.03 -4.14
CA ALA A 501 15.60 1.22 -4.19
C ALA A 501 15.32 1.81 -2.81
N ALA A 502 15.01 0.97 -1.81
CA ALA A 502 14.68 1.39 -0.45
C ALA A 502 15.85 2.10 0.26
N ARG A 503 17.09 1.90 -0.17
CA ARG A 503 18.25 2.63 0.40
C ARG A 503 18.24 4.10 0.01
N ASN A 504 17.76 4.41 -1.19
CA ASN A 504 17.95 5.72 -1.83
C ASN A 504 16.65 6.49 -2.11
N HIS A 505 15.49 5.89 -1.91
CA HIS A 505 14.18 6.52 -2.16
C HIS A 505 13.35 6.60 -0.88
N ASP A 506 12.53 7.66 -0.79
CA ASP A 506 11.59 7.85 0.34
C ASP A 506 10.41 6.86 0.24
N PHE A 507 9.89 6.63 -0.97
CA PHE A 507 8.76 5.73 -1.23
C PHE A 507 9.08 4.71 -2.33
N VAL A 508 8.87 3.43 -2.05
CA VAL A 508 9.10 2.35 -3.02
C VAL A 508 7.84 1.52 -3.18
N PHE A 509 7.43 1.29 -4.43
CA PHE A 509 6.37 0.37 -4.79
C PHE A 509 6.94 -0.88 -5.47
N GLY A 510 6.50 -2.06 -5.02
CA GLY A 510 6.84 -3.35 -5.63
C GLY A 510 5.60 -4.23 -5.79
N ARG A 511 5.61 -5.14 -6.77
CA ARG A 511 4.52 -6.12 -6.97
C ARG A 511 5.06 -7.53 -7.21
N LEU A 512 4.56 -8.48 -6.41
CA LEU A 512 4.88 -9.90 -6.52
C LEU A 512 3.67 -10.63 -7.09
N LEU A 513 3.84 -11.39 -8.17
CA LEU A 513 2.74 -11.99 -8.93
C LEU A 513 2.67 -13.52 -8.85
N GLU A 514 3.75 -14.17 -8.45
CA GLU A 514 3.90 -15.63 -8.56
C GLU A 514 2.81 -16.40 -7.80
N LEU A 515 2.44 -15.94 -6.59
CA LEU A 515 1.35 -16.56 -5.82
C LEU A 515 0.01 -16.47 -6.57
N SER A 516 -0.31 -15.33 -7.15
CA SER A 516 -1.56 -15.13 -7.90
C SER A 516 -1.60 -15.93 -9.21
N GLN A 517 -0.44 -16.16 -9.83
CA GLN A 517 -0.30 -17.01 -11.00
C GLN A 517 -0.51 -18.48 -10.64
N ALA A 518 0.13 -18.94 -9.55
CA ALA A 518 -0.06 -20.30 -9.02
C ALA A 518 -1.52 -20.57 -8.62
N LEU A 519 -2.25 -19.57 -8.11
CA LEU A 519 -3.68 -19.69 -7.78
C LEU A 519 -4.62 -19.57 -9.01
N GLY A 520 -4.10 -19.26 -10.20
CA GLY A 520 -4.90 -19.03 -11.41
C GLY A 520 -5.76 -17.76 -11.37
N TRP A 521 -5.37 -16.77 -10.57
CA TRP A 521 -6.09 -15.48 -10.47
C TRP A 521 -5.79 -14.54 -11.64
N THR A 522 -4.70 -14.79 -12.35
CA THR A 522 -4.29 -14.03 -13.54
C THR A 522 -4.53 -14.84 -14.81
N THR A 523 -5.25 -14.27 -15.77
CA THR A 523 -5.34 -14.82 -17.12
C THR A 523 -4.14 -14.32 -17.95
N PRO A 524 -3.37 -15.19 -18.62
CA PRO A 524 -2.33 -14.76 -19.54
C PRO A 524 -2.94 -13.87 -20.61
N ARG A 525 -2.28 -12.75 -20.92
CA ARG A 525 -2.68 -11.88 -22.03
C ARG A 525 -2.32 -12.60 -23.33
N THR A 526 -3.26 -13.34 -23.91
CA THR A 526 -3.08 -13.99 -25.22
C THR A 526 -2.76 -12.90 -26.25
N GLN A 527 -1.65 -13.07 -26.98
CA GLN A 527 -1.30 -12.20 -28.10
C GLN A 527 -2.38 -12.31 -29.18
N PRO A 528 -2.79 -11.21 -29.85
CA PRO A 528 -3.87 -11.24 -30.85
C PRO A 528 -3.57 -12.03 -32.14
N ASN A 529 -2.43 -12.72 -32.24
CA ASN A 529 -1.95 -13.37 -33.47
C ASN A 529 -1.63 -14.86 -33.30
N ALA A 530 -2.56 -15.63 -32.72
CA ALA A 530 -2.55 -17.08 -32.88
C ALA A 530 -3.86 -17.50 -33.55
N SER A 531 -3.74 -18.02 -34.77
CA SER A 531 -4.81 -18.58 -35.58
C SER A 531 -5.80 -19.40 -34.78
N ALA A 532 -7.08 -19.14 -34.99
CA ALA A 532 -8.20 -19.85 -34.40
C ALA A 532 -8.18 -21.34 -34.74
N SER A 533 -7.69 -22.13 -33.79
CA SER A 533 -8.22 -23.47 -33.53
C SER A 533 -9.18 -23.35 -32.34
N PRO A 534 -10.33 -24.06 -32.33
CA PRO A 534 -11.23 -24.02 -31.19
C PRO A 534 -10.50 -24.63 -30.00
N ALA A 535 -10.03 -23.76 -29.08
CA ALA A 535 -9.49 -24.23 -27.81
C ALA A 535 -10.61 -25.02 -27.10
N PRO A 536 -10.32 -26.22 -26.57
CA PRO A 536 -11.30 -26.92 -25.76
C PRO A 536 -11.68 -26.02 -24.58
N THR A 537 -12.96 -26.05 -24.22
CA THR A 537 -13.55 -25.40 -23.07
C THR A 537 -12.55 -25.35 -21.91
N PRO A 538 -12.21 -24.17 -21.34
CA PRO A 538 -11.30 -24.11 -20.21
C PRO A 538 -12.06 -24.66 -18.99
N THR A 539 -11.98 -25.96 -18.78
CA THR A 539 -12.23 -26.56 -17.48
C THR A 539 -11.28 -25.88 -16.51
N PRO A 540 -11.74 -25.30 -15.40
CA PRO A 540 -10.85 -24.71 -14.41
C PRO A 540 -10.01 -25.84 -13.81
N THR A 541 -8.80 -26.04 -14.34
CA THR A 541 -7.84 -26.98 -13.75
C THR A 541 -7.50 -26.43 -12.38
N GLU A 542 -7.84 -27.17 -11.32
CA GLU A 542 -7.37 -26.85 -9.98
C GLU A 542 -5.84 -26.73 -10.01
N PRO A 543 -5.28 -25.71 -9.33
CA PRO A 543 -3.84 -25.49 -9.36
C PRO A 543 -3.11 -26.71 -8.80
N ASP A 544 -2.04 -27.14 -9.47
CA ASP A 544 -1.21 -28.26 -9.01
C ASP A 544 -0.74 -27.97 -7.56
N PRO A 545 -1.13 -28.80 -6.57
CA PRO A 545 -0.83 -28.56 -5.17
C PRO A 545 0.66 -28.35 -4.90
N SER A 546 1.54 -29.04 -5.64
CA SER A 546 3.00 -28.93 -5.47
C SER A 546 3.53 -27.55 -5.87
N THR A 547 3.03 -26.98 -6.97
CA THR A 547 3.41 -25.63 -7.43
C THR A 547 2.94 -24.54 -6.46
N LEU A 548 1.76 -24.72 -5.86
CA LEU A 548 1.20 -23.79 -4.91
C LEU A 548 1.98 -23.79 -3.58
N GLU A 549 2.40 -24.96 -3.10
CA GLU A 549 3.25 -25.06 -1.91
C GLU A 549 4.61 -24.38 -2.11
N SER A 550 5.24 -24.56 -3.28
CA SER A 550 6.47 -23.84 -3.63
C SER A 550 6.26 -22.33 -3.63
N ALA A 551 5.20 -21.84 -4.28
CA ALA A 551 4.91 -20.40 -4.33
C ALA A 551 4.72 -19.77 -2.95
N TYR A 552 4.12 -20.50 -1.99
CA TYR A 552 4.04 -20.05 -0.59
C TYR A 552 5.41 -20.05 0.10
N ALA A 553 6.23 -21.08 -0.11
CA ALA A 553 7.59 -21.15 0.45
C ALA A 553 8.48 -20.00 -0.08
N ASP A 554 8.44 -19.75 -1.38
CA ASP A 554 9.20 -18.68 -2.04
C ASP A 554 8.73 -17.31 -1.57
N LEU A 555 7.42 -17.08 -1.46
CA LEU A 555 6.88 -15.85 -0.89
C LEU A 555 7.37 -15.61 0.54
N ASN A 556 7.42 -16.66 1.39
CA ASN A 556 7.95 -16.54 2.74
C ASN A 556 9.42 -16.13 2.78
N SER A 557 10.24 -16.75 1.93
CA SER A 557 11.67 -16.42 1.80
C SER A 557 11.86 -14.97 1.35
N ARG A 558 11.09 -14.51 0.37
CA ARG A 558 11.15 -13.16 -0.20
C ARG A 558 10.70 -12.08 0.78
N ILE A 559 9.57 -12.26 1.46
CA ILE A 559 9.10 -11.32 2.50
C ILE A 559 10.12 -11.22 3.63
N THR A 560 10.67 -12.35 4.08
CA THR A 560 11.70 -12.38 5.12
C THR A 560 12.95 -11.63 4.67
N THR A 561 13.38 -11.83 3.43
CA THR A 561 14.57 -11.18 2.85
C THR A 561 14.38 -9.67 2.71
N ILE A 562 13.24 -9.21 2.21
CA ILE A 562 12.89 -7.79 2.17
C ILE A 562 12.88 -7.24 3.60
N HIS A 563 12.08 -7.84 4.49
CA HIS A 563 11.94 -7.36 5.86
C HIS A 563 13.27 -7.31 6.61
N LYS A 564 14.23 -8.22 6.35
CA LYS A 564 15.58 -8.23 6.94
C LYS A 564 16.55 -7.25 6.30
N SER A 565 16.31 -6.80 5.07
CA SER A 565 17.23 -5.92 4.32
C SER A 565 16.85 -4.44 4.32
N LEU A 566 15.60 -4.09 4.66
CA LEU A 566 15.15 -2.69 4.72
C LEU A 566 15.84 -1.86 5.82
N PRO A 567 16.14 -0.56 5.61
CA PRO A 567 16.63 0.29 6.68
C PRO A 567 15.66 0.33 7.88
N ALA A 568 16.17 0.54 9.09
CA ALA A 568 15.30 0.74 10.25
C ALA A 568 14.42 1.99 10.14
N GLY A 569 13.28 1.96 10.83
CA GLY A 569 12.27 3.01 10.75
C GLY A 569 11.57 3.10 9.39
N THR A 570 11.77 2.09 8.52
CA THR A 570 11.02 1.96 7.26
C THR A 570 9.64 1.39 7.56
N VAL A 571 8.60 2.04 7.06
CA VAL A 571 7.25 1.46 7.05
C VAL A 571 7.19 0.40 5.95
N LEU A 572 6.92 -0.85 6.31
CA LEU A 572 6.62 -1.90 5.34
C LEU A 572 5.12 -2.14 5.34
N CYS A 573 4.51 -1.97 4.17
CA CYS A 573 3.13 -2.30 3.93
C CYS A 573 3.03 -3.41 2.89
N ILE A 574 2.33 -4.48 3.23
CA ILE A 574 1.96 -5.53 2.29
C ILE A 574 0.46 -5.45 2.08
N MET A 575 0.00 -5.53 0.84
CA MET A 575 -1.42 -5.50 0.52
C MET A 575 -1.76 -6.61 -0.48
N SER A 576 -2.83 -7.36 -0.24
CA SER A 576 -3.31 -8.36 -1.20
C SER A 576 -4.01 -7.73 -2.40
N GLY A 577 -4.64 -6.57 -2.18
CA GLY A 577 -5.34 -5.79 -3.19
C GLY A 577 -6.77 -6.24 -3.42
N ASN A 578 -6.97 -7.51 -3.77
CA ASN A 578 -8.28 -8.11 -4.03
C ASN A 578 -8.31 -9.59 -3.61
N GLY A 579 -9.50 -10.16 -3.60
CA GLY A 579 -9.78 -11.55 -3.28
C GLY A 579 -9.94 -12.36 -4.57
N ASP A 580 -10.42 -13.60 -4.46
CA ASP A 580 -10.51 -14.51 -5.60
C ASP A 580 -11.44 -13.96 -6.70
N PRO A 581 -10.89 -13.60 -7.90
CA PRO A 581 -11.68 -13.02 -8.97
C PRO A 581 -12.27 -14.08 -9.93
N ARG A 582 -11.93 -15.37 -9.79
CA ARG A 582 -12.22 -16.40 -10.80
C ARG A 582 -13.72 -16.60 -11.00
N GLN A 583 -14.49 -16.68 -9.92
CA GLN A 583 -15.94 -16.84 -9.99
C GLN A 583 -16.63 -15.63 -10.66
N MET A 584 -16.21 -14.42 -10.31
CA MET A 584 -16.70 -13.18 -10.94
C MET A 584 -16.37 -13.17 -12.45
N SER A 585 -15.15 -13.54 -12.82
CA SER A 585 -14.70 -13.59 -14.22
C SER A 585 -15.51 -14.61 -15.03
N ALA A 586 -15.70 -15.82 -14.50
CA ALA A 586 -16.49 -16.88 -15.14
C ALA A 586 -17.94 -16.46 -15.39
N LEU A 587 -18.58 -15.84 -14.39
CA LEU A 587 -19.96 -15.34 -14.52
C LEU A 587 -20.06 -14.16 -15.50
N ASN A 588 -19.09 -13.24 -15.52
CA ASN A 588 -19.05 -12.17 -16.51
C ASN A 588 -18.83 -12.68 -17.95
N MET A 589 -17.98 -13.70 -18.14
CA MET A 589 -17.83 -14.35 -19.46
C MET A 589 -19.12 -15.04 -19.91
N LYS A 590 -19.84 -15.70 -18.99
CA LYS A 590 -21.15 -16.28 -19.27
C LYS A 590 -22.17 -15.20 -19.67
N LYS A 591 -22.25 -14.12 -18.90
CA LYS A 591 -23.11 -12.97 -19.22
C LYS A 591 -22.83 -12.39 -20.60
N SER A 592 -21.54 -12.17 -20.91
CA SER A 592 -21.13 -11.62 -22.20
C SER A 592 -21.49 -12.53 -23.37
N ARG A 593 -21.41 -13.85 -23.19
CA ARG A 593 -21.82 -14.83 -24.20
C ARG A 593 -23.33 -14.78 -24.44
N TRP A 594 -24.12 -14.76 -23.38
CA TRP A 594 -25.58 -14.59 -23.45
C TRP A 594 -25.98 -13.28 -24.14
N ASP A 595 -25.41 -12.14 -23.71
CA ASP A 595 -25.67 -10.82 -24.30
C ASP A 595 -25.23 -10.74 -25.78
N GLY A 596 -24.23 -11.55 -26.17
CA GLY A 596 -23.82 -11.74 -27.57
C GLY A 596 -24.88 -12.51 -28.38
N MET A 597 -25.31 -13.67 -27.89
CA MET A 597 -26.34 -14.50 -28.55
C MET A 597 -27.67 -13.76 -28.69
N MET A 598 -28.04 -12.95 -27.70
CA MET A 598 -29.23 -12.10 -27.75
C MET A 598 -29.11 -10.99 -28.80
N ARG A 599 -27.92 -10.38 -28.96
CA ARG A 599 -27.67 -9.39 -30.01
C ARG A 599 -27.68 -10.00 -31.43
N GLU A 600 -27.31 -11.27 -31.56
CA GLU A 600 -27.41 -12.04 -32.80
C GLU A 600 -28.87 -12.45 -33.14
N GLY A 601 -29.85 -12.09 -32.30
CA GLY A 601 -31.28 -12.37 -32.57
C GLY A 601 -31.70 -13.82 -32.31
N LYS A 602 -30.88 -14.64 -31.66
CA LYS A 602 -31.25 -16.01 -31.27
C LYS A 602 -32.37 -15.97 -30.23
N ARG A 603 -33.42 -16.77 -30.44
CA ARG A 603 -34.51 -16.88 -29.45
C ARG A 603 -34.03 -17.68 -28.24
N PRO A 604 -34.51 -17.36 -27.02
CA PRO A 604 -34.10 -18.07 -25.79
C PRO A 604 -34.31 -19.60 -25.84
N GLU A 605 -35.30 -20.03 -26.61
CA GLU A 605 -35.70 -21.43 -26.84
C GLU A 605 -34.62 -22.23 -27.58
N ASP A 606 -33.86 -21.56 -28.45
CA ASP A 606 -32.83 -22.15 -29.31
C ASP A 606 -31.44 -22.17 -28.63
N ILE A 607 -31.34 -21.64 -27.39
CA ILE A 607 -30.10 -21.58 -26.60
C ILE A 607 -30.13 -22.69 -25.54
N PRO A 608 -29.07 -23.51 -25.42
CA PRO A 608 -28.98 -24.51 -24.36
C PRO A 608 -29.21 -23.90 -22.97
N GLN A 609 -30.04 -24.53 -22.14
CA GLN A 609 -30.42 -24.02 -20.82
C GLN A 609 -29.21 -23.74 -19.90
N ALA A 610 -28.11 -24.46 -20.11
CA ALA A 610 -26.85 -24.24 -19.39
C ALA A 610 -26.21 -22.86 -19.66
N GLU A 611 -26.46 -22.26 -20.81
CA GLU A 611 -25.95 -20.94 -21.22
C GLU A 611 -26.93 -19.80 -20.89
N TRP A 612 -28.09 -20.11 -20.29
CA TRP A 612 -29.07 -19.10 -19.93
C TRP A 612 -28.57 -18.16 -18.84
N TRP A 613 -28.82 -16.86 -19.02
CA TRP A 613 -28.60 -15.84 -18.00
C TRP A 613 -29.87 -15.60 -17.18
N THR A 614 -29.84 -15.97 -15.89
CA THR A 614 -31.00 -15.87 -15.00
C THR A 614 -30.81 -14.79 -13.92
N MET A 615 -31.92 -14.39 -13.27
CA MET A 615 -31.90 -13.49 -12.11
C MET A 615 -31.01 -14.02 -10.97
N GLU A 616 -30.98 -15.34 -10.78
CA GLU A 616 -30.12 -16.01 -9.79
C GLU A 616 -28.64 -15.87 -10.13
N GLN A 617 -28.26 -16.05 -11.40
CA GLN A 617 -26.88 -15.82 -11.85
C GLN A 617 -26.46 -14.34 -11.72
N GLY A 618 -27.40 -13.42 -11.89
CA GLY A 618 -27.21 -12.01 -11.57
C GLY A 618 -26.82 -11.79 -10.10
N ARG A 619 -27.56 -12.36 -9.16
CA ARG A 619 -27.24 -12.28 -7.71
C ARG A 619 -25.91 -12.96 -7.37
N LEU A 620 -25.64 -14.12 -7.96
CA LEU A 620 -24.36 -14.81 -7.78
C LEU A 620 -23.17 -13.98 -8.29
N LEU A 621 -23.35 -13.24 -9.38
CA LEU A 621 -22.33 -12.34 -9.91
C LEU A 621 -22.07 -11.17 -8.96
N GLU A 622 -23.12 -10.60 -8.35
CA GLU A 622 -22.98 -9.54 -7.33
C GLU A 622 -22.21 -10.04 -6.11
N ASP A 623 -22.57 -11.21 -5.57
CA ASP A 623 -21.88 -11.83 -4.43
C ASP A 623 -20.42 -12.19 -4.77
N ALA A 624 -20.17 -12.77 -5.94
CA ALA A 624 -18.83 -13.08 -6.41
C ALA A 624 -17.99 -11.81 -6.61
N THR A 625 -18.59 -10.73 -7.10
CA THR A 625 -17.94 -9.43 -7.25
C THR A 625 -17.57 -8.83 -5.89
N GLU A 626 -18.46 -8.90 -4.90
CA GLU A 626 -18.14 -8.41 -3.55
C GLU A 626 -17.07 -9.25 -2.85
N ARG A 627 -17.05 -10.57 -3.05
CA ARG A 627 -15.94 -11.42 -2.59
C ARG A 627 -14.62 -11.07 -3.27
N ALA A 628 -14.63 -10.90 -4.60
CA ALA A 628 -13.45 -10.52 -5.37
C ALA A 628 -12.89 -9.16 -4.91
N LYS A 629 -13.72 -8.21 -4.46
CA LYS A 629 -13.24 -6.91 -3.96
C LYS A 629 -12.53 -6.96 -2.61
N ARG A 630 -12.63 -8.05 -1.84
CA ARG A 630 -12.08 -8.13 -0.48
C ARG A 630 -10.57 -8.31 -0.51
N GLY A 631 -9.84 -7.49 0.22
CA GLY A 631 -8.40 -7.66 0.39
C GLY A 631 -7.96 -7.52 1.84
N LEU A 632 -6.65 -7.62 2.05
CA LEU A 632 -5.99 -7.39 3.31
C LEU A 632 -4.85 -6.38 3.12
N ALA A 633 -4.63 -5.53 4.12
CA ALA A 633 -3.45 -4.69 4.22
C ALA A 633 -2.77 -4.90 5.58
N PHE A 634 -1.45 -4.95 5.55
CA PHE A 634 -0.59 -5.16 6.70
C PHE A 634 0.32 -3.95 6.82
N PHE A 635 0.51 -3.43 8.03
CA PHE A 635 1.37 -2.28 8.29
C PHE A 635 2.30 -2.61 9.46
N CYS A 636 3.60 -2.46 9.25
CA CYS A 636 4.58 -2.52 10.32
C CYS A 636 5.61 -1.42 10.14
N LEU A 637 6.20 -1.02 11.26
CA LEU A 637 7.38 -0.16 11.28
C LEU A 637 8.56 -1.04 11.64
N ARG A 638 9.57 -1.07 10.78
CA ARG A 638 10.72 -1.91 11.02
C ARG A 638 11.51 -1.42 12.24
N LEU A 639 11.59 -2.26 13.25
CA LEU A 639 12.45 -2.08 14.41
C LEU A 639 13.93 -2.27 14.04
N HIS A 640 14.80 -1.40 14.55
CA HIS A 640 16.24 -1.63 14.49
C HIS A 640 16.68 -2.38 15.74
N VAL A 641 17.37 -3.51 15.56
CA VAL A 641 18.16 -4.10 16.63
C VAL A 641 19.56 -4.35 16.09
N GLU A 642 20.58 -3.76 16.71
CA GLU A 642 21.98 -3.96 16.31
C GLU A 642 22.81 -4.38 17.52
N VAL A 643 23.30 -5.62 17.52
CA VAL A 643 24.19 -6.12 18.56
C VAL A 643 25.61 -5.62 18.28
N ARG A 644 26.21 -4.93 19.25
CA ARG A 644 27.55 -4.34 19.15
C ARG A 644 28.63 -5.26 19.73
N GLY A 645 28.29 -5.96 20.80
CA GLY A 645 29.17 -6.91 21.48
C GLY A 645 28.34 -7.83 22.34
N ALA A 646 28.73 -9.09 22.40
CA ALA A 646 28.06 -10.12 23.19
C ALA A 646 29.08 -11.18 23.61
N ASP A 647 29.13 -11.45 24.91
CA ASP A 647 29.85 -12.56 25.52
C ASP A 647 29.00 -13.15 26.65
N ASP A 648 29.53 -14.14 27.39
CA ASP A 648 28.80 -14.80 28.47
C ASP A 648 28.43 -13.83 29.62
N GLU A 649 29.20 -12.77 29.84
CA GLU A 649 29.05 -11.83 30.95
C GLU A 649 28.21 -10.61 30.59
N ALA A 650 28.31 -10.09 29.36
CA ALA A 650 27.62 -8.88 28.94
C ALA A 650 27.16 -8.89 27.48
N VAL A 651 26.06 -8.18 27.21
CA VAL A 651 25.60 -7.86 25.86
C VAL A 651 25.27 -6.38 25.73
N ASP A 652 25.85 -5.75 24.72
CA ASP A 652 25.62 -4.37 24.30
C ASP A 652 24.89 -4.37 22.97
N PHE A 653 23.69 -3.76 22.92
CA PHE A 653 22.91 -3.66 21.69
C PHE A 653 22.09 -2.37 21.61
N ASP A 654 21.73 -2.01 20.38
CA ASP A 654 20.91 -0.84 20.07
C ASP A 654 19.50 -1.29 19.74
N LEU A 655 18.50 -0.66 20.35
CA LEU A 655 17.08 -0.87 20.12
C LEU A 655 16.48 0.45 19.65
N VAL A 656 16.17 0.56 18.36
CA VAL A 656 15.68 1.79 17.74
C VAL A 656 14.25 1.62 17.22
N GLY A 657 13.41 2.62 17.49
CA GLY A 657 12.01 2.66 17.05
C GLY A 657 11.02 2.09 18.06
N VAL A 658 11.43 1.86 19.31
CA VAL A 658 10.51 1.56 20.42
C VAL A 658 10.21 2.82 21.24
N ASP A 659 9.11 2.78 21.99
CA ASP A 659 8.86 3.76 23.04
C ASP A 659 9.59 3.41 24.36
N ALA A 660 9.85 4.44 25.17
CA ALA A 660 10.47 4.29 26.47
C ALA A 660 9.68 3.36 27.41
N SER A 661 8.36 3.27 27.26
CA SER A 661 7.53 2.33 28.03
C SER A 661 7.91 0.86 27.76
N ILE A 662 8.11 0.49 26.49
CA ILE A 662 8.50 -0.87 26.09
C ILE A 662 9.95 -1.15 26.51
N ALA A 663 10.88 -0.24 26.21
CA ALA A 663 12.28 -0.37 26.62
C ALA A 663 12.41 -0.52 28.15
N ASN A 664 11.68 0.30 28.92
CA ASN A 664 11.67 0.20 30.37
C ASN A 664 10.97 -1.06 30.88
N ALA A 665 9.95 -1.56 30.19
CA ALA A 665 9.32 -2.83 30.55
C ALA A 665 10.32 -3.99 30.43
N PHE A 666 11.09 -4.08 29.33
CA PHE A 666 12.14 -5.10 29.21
C PHE A 666 13.23 -4.95 30.27
N ARG A 667 13.70 -3.72 30.53
CA ARG A 667 14.64 -3.46 31.62
C ARG A 667 14.13 -3.95 32.97
N ARG A 668 12.85 -3.74 33.27
CA ARG A 668 12.22 -4.19 34.53
C ARG A 668 12.08 -5.70 34.61
N ILE A 669 11.66 -6.33 33.50
CA ILE A 669 11.51 -7.80 33.42
C ILE A 669 12.87 -8.47 33.63
N LEU A 670 13.92 -7.98 32.97
CA LEU A 670 15.29 -8.49 33.12
C LEU A 670 15.76 -8.50 34.59
N ILE A 671 15.43 -7.46 35.35
CA ILE A 671 15.85 -7.32 36.75
C ILE A 671 14.98 -8.17 37.69
N ALA A 672 13.68 -8.21 37.47
CA ALA A 672 12.73 -8.66 38.49
C ALA A 672 11.96 -9.94 38.15
N GLU A 673 11.86 -10.33 36.87
CA GLU A 673 10.86 -11.34 36.46
C GLU A 673 11.43 -12.49 35.64
N VAL A 674 12.64 -12.34 35.08
CA VAL A 674 13.33 -13.48 34.46
C VAL A 674 13.74 -14.45 35.57
N PRO A 675 13.28 -15.71 35.53
CA PRO A 675 13.53 -16.65 36.61
C PRO A 675 14.97 -17.19 36.58
N THR A 676 15.51 -17.47 37.77
CA THR A 676 16.81 -18.13 37.96
C THR A 676 16.71 -19.18 39.07
N VAL A 677 17.83 -19.85 39.33
CA VAL A 677 17.97 -20.84 40.39
C VAL A 677 18.94 -20.33 41.43
N ALA A 678 18.53 -20.28 42.70
CA ALA A 678 19.37 -19.85 43.82
C ALA A 678 19.08 -20.67 45.07
N ILE A 679 20.00 -20.66 46.03
CA ILE A 679 19.85 -21.36 47.32
C ILE A 679 18.78 -20.67 48.17
N GLU A 680 17.81 -21.44 48.62
CA GLU A 680 16.72 -20.97 49.49
C GLU A 680 16.84 -21.54 50.90
N ASN A 681 16.90 -22.87 51.00
CA ASN A 681 16.98 -23.55 52.28
C ASN A 681 18.38 -24.10 52.50
N VAL A 682 18.95 -23.83 53.68
CA VAL A 682 20.27 -24.30 54.12
C VAL A 682 20.08 -25.12 55.38
N TYR A 683 20.39 -26.40 55.30
CA TYR A 683 20.27 -27.36 56.38
C TYR A 683 21.65 -27.63 56.97
N ILE A 684 21.91 -27.14 58.18
CA ILE A 684 23.25 -27.15 58.81
C ILE A 684 23.30 -28.27 59.83
N TRP A 685 24.15 -29.27 59.60
CA TRP A 685 24.38 -30.38 60.55
C TRP A 685 25.47 -30.02 61.55
N ASN A 686 26.55 -29.41 61.06
CA ASN A 686 27.59 -28.89 61.93
C ASN A 686 28.20 -27.60 61.35
N ASN A 687 28.26 -26.55 62.15
CA ASN A 687 29.03 -25.34 61.87
C ASN A 687 29.82 -24.95 63.12
N THR A 688 31.11 -25.24 63.11
CA THR A 688 32.04 -24.84 64.18
C THR A 688 32.94 -23.68 63.75
N SER A 689 32.60 -23.03 62.63
CA SER A 689 33.32 -21.86 62.14
C SER A 689 33.04 -20.62 62.99
N VAL A 690 33.74 -19.53 62.69
CA VAL A 690 33.53 -18.24 63.35
C VAL A 690 32.29 -17.51 62.79
N ILE A 691 31.82 -17.89 61.58
CA ILE A 691 30.69 -17.23 60.92
C ILE A 691 29.40 -17.85 61.43
N GLN A 692 28.46 -17.01 61.87
CA GLN A 692 27.13 -17.42 62.32
C GLN A 692 26.34 -18.07 61.18
N ASP A 693 25.46 -19.00 61.55
CA ASP A 693 24.66 -19.81 60.64
C ASP A 693 23.86 -18.95 59.66
N GLU A 694 23.11 -17.95 60.16
CA GLU A 694 22.27 -17.08 59.36
C GLU A 694 23.08 -16.20 58.39
N VAL A 695 24.28 -15.78 58.80
CA VAL A 695 25.18 -14.99 57.96
C VAL A 695 25.77 -15.86 56.84
N LEU A 696 26.16 -17.10 57.16
CA LEU A 696 26.68 -18.04 56.19
C LEU A 696 25.58 -18.46 55.19
N ALA A 697 24.38 -18.75 55.67
CA ALA A 697 23.23 -19.07 54.83
C ALA A 697 22.88 -17.93 53.87
N HIS A 698 22.91 -16.68 54.34
CA HIS A 698 22.72 -15.51 53.48
C HIS A 698 23.80 -15.39 52.40
N ARG A 699 25.07 -15.62 52.74
CA ARG A 699 26.18 -15.60 51.77
C ARG A 699 26.03 -16.70 50.72
N LEU A 700 25.63 -17.90 51.13
CA LEU A 700 25.34 -19.03 50.23
C LEU A 700 24.20 -18.70 49.27
N GLY A 701 23.12 -18.10 49.78
CA GLY A 701 21.98 -17.63 48.98
C GLY A 701 22.35 -16.70 47.82
N LEU A 702 23.43 -15.93 47.97
CA LEU A 702 23.91 -14.97 46.96
C LEU A 702 24.89 -15.58 45.94
N VAL A 703 25.25 -16.85 46.05
CA VAL A 703 26.12 -17.54 45.08
C VAL A 703 25.32 -17.83 43.81
N PRO A 704 25.69 -17.26 42.64
CA PRO A 704 24.97 -17.53 41.40
C PRO A 704 25.18 -18.99 40.97
N ILE A 705 24.09 -19.75 40.85
CA ILE A 705 24.11 -21.13 40.37
C ILE A 705 23.86 -21.13 38.86
N ARG A 706 24.74 -21.79 38.11
CA ARG A 706 24.58 -22.02 36.67
C ARG A 706 23.78 -23.30 36.47
N ALA A 707 22.47 -23.16 36.38
CA ALA A 707 21.50 -24.22 36.09
C ALA A 707 20.40 -23.63 35.20
N ASP A 708 19.91 -24.40 34.22
CA ASP A 708 18.84 -23.93 33.34
C ASP A 708 17.50 -23.90 34.11
N PRO A 709 16.92 -22.72 34.37
CA PRO A 709 15.66 -22.61 35.08
C PRO A 709 14.48 -23.19 34.29
N ALA A 710 14.60 -23.42 32.98
CA ALA A 710 13.53 -24.01 32.18
C ALA A 710 13.28 -25.49 32.51
N LEU A 711 14.28 -26.18 33.04
CA LEU A 711 14.21 -27.59 33.43
C LEU A 711 13.62 -27.81 34.84
N LEU A 712 13.36 -26.73 35.57
CA LEU A 712 12.79 -26.78 36.91
C LEU A 712 11.39 -26.17 36.96
N ASP A 713 10.51 -26.81 37.71
CA ASP A 713 9.21 -26.29 38.09
C ASP A 713 9.36 -25.29 39.25
N PHE A 714 8.42 -24.34 39.35
CA PHE A 714 8.40 -23.44 40.52
C PHE A 714 8.05 -24.25 41.79
N PRO A 715 8.61 -23.88 42.96
CA PRO A 715 8.31 -24.58 44.20
C PRO A 715 6.81 -24.46 44.55
N ASP A 716 6.22 -25.58 44.95
CA ASP A 716 4.84 -25.65 45.44
C ASP A 716 4.85 -25.97 46.94
N SER A 717 4.30 -25.06 47.74
CA SER A 717 4.15 -25.21 49.19
C SER A 717 3.41 -26.48 49.62
N ALA A 718 2.57 -27.07 48.75
CA ALA A 718 1.78 -28.26 49.07
C ALA A 718 2.55 -29.58 48.87
N VAL A 719 3.55 -29.62 47.98
CA VAL A 719 4.19 -30.85 47.51
C VAL A 719 5.57 -31.08 48.15
N GLY A 720 6.20 -30.04 48.69
CA GLY A 720 7.55 -30.12 49.26
C GLY A 720 8.65 -30.28 48.18
N PRO A 721 9.90 -30.57 48.58
CA PRO A 721 11.01 -30.70 47.64
C PRO A 721 10.92 -32.01 46.83
N THR A 722 10.99 -31.88 45.51
CA THR A 722 11.01 -32.99 44.53
C THR A 722 12.19 -32.82 43.57
N ASP A 723 12.50 -33.87 42.82
CA ASP A 723 13.51 -33.85 41.75
C ASP A 723 13.14 -32.92 40.59
N ARG A 724 11.89 -32.45 40.47
CA ARG A 724 11.48 -31.48 39.45
C ARG A 724 11.56 -30.02 39.89
N ASN A 725 11.60 -29.73 41.19
CA ASN A 725 11.53 -28.36 41.71
C ASN A 725 12.77 -27.91 42.52
N THR A 726 13.60 -28.86 43.00
CA THR A 726 14.70 -28.57 43.92
C THR A 726 16.00 -29.23 43.47
N LEU A 727 17.09 -28.46 43.39
CA LEU A 727 18.44 -28.98 43.23
C LEU A 727 19.14 -29.04 44.59
N VAL A 728 19.89 -30.11 44.86
CA VAL A 728 20.58 -30.29 46.13
C VAL A 728 22.09 -30.19 45.95
N PHE A 729 22.74 -29.35 46.75
CA PHE A 729 24.19 -29.30 46.90
C PHE A 729 24.61 -29.69 48.31
N LYS A 730 25.78 -30.30 48.44
CA LYS A 730 26.42 -30.58 49.73
C LYS A 730 27.68 -29.75 49.88
N LEU A 731 27.91 -29.26 51.10
CA LEU A 731 29.15 -28.58 51.47
C LEU A 731 29.69 -29.24 52.76
N SER A 732 30.76 -30.00 52.61
CA SER A 732 31.45 -30.68 53.72
C SER A 732 32.93 -30.34 53.67
N VAL A 733 33.39 -29.51 54.61
CA VAL A 733 34.78 -29.03 54.66
C VAL A 733 35.30 -29.01 56.09
N THR A 734 36.35 -29.79 56.35
CA THR A 734 37.10 -29.77 57.62
C THR A 734 38.48 -29.13 57.39
N CYS A 735 38.88 -28.24 58.27
CA CYS A 735 40.20 -27.61 58.24
C CYS A 735 41.18 -28.35 59.15
N SER A 736 42.38 -28.61 58.61
CA SER A 736 43.46 -29.28 59.33
C SER A 736 44.80 -28.58 59.10
N ARG A 737 45.76 -28.85 59.99
CA ARG A 737 47.11 -28.31 59.84
C ARG A 737 47.87 -29.13 58.79
N ASN A 738 48.59 -28.46 57.90
CA ASN A 738 49.35 -29.12 56.85
C ASN A 738 50.65 -29.72 57.44
N PRO A 739 50.89 -31.04 57.34
CA PRO A 739 52.12 -31.65 57.86
C PRO A 739 53.33 -31.24 57.01
N GLY A 740 54.44 -30.90 57.66
CA GLY A 740 55.71 -30.61 56.98
C GLY A 740 55.97 -29.14 56.60
N VAL A 741 55.16 -28.20 57.09
CA VAL A 741 55.36 -26.76 56.85
C VAL A 741 56.47 -26.20 57.76
N PRO A 742 57.37 -25.32 57.26
CA PRO A 742 58.40 -24.66 58.06
C PRO A 742 57.84 -23.90 59.27
N LYS A 743 58.60 -23.85 60.37
CA LYS A 743 58.13 -23.23 61.64
C LYS A 743 57.99 -21.71 61.56
N ASP A 744 58.67 -21.10 60.60
CA ASP A 744 58.70 -19.67 60.29
C ASP A 744 57.64 -19.25 59.27
N GLU A 745 56.92 -20.21 58.67
CA GLU A 745 55.83 -19.90 57.73
C GLU A 745 54.67 -19.21 58.44
N THR A 746 54.17 -18.13 57.83
CA THR A 746 53.09 -17.31 58.39
C THR A 746 51.86 -17.25 57.50
N ASP A 747 51.96 -17.66 56.23
CA ASP A 747 50.82 -17.67 55.31
C ASP A 747 49.81 -18.77 55.71
N PRO A 748 48.57 -18.40 56.11
CA PRO A 748 47.52 -19.36 56.43
C PRO A 748 47.18 -20.32 55.28
N ALA A 749 47.43 -19.94 54.02
CA ALA A 749 47.20 -20.79 52.86
C ALA A 749 48.20 -21.95 52.75
N VAL A 750 49.41 -21.79 53.29
CA VAL A 750 50.45 -22.82 53.34
C VAL A 750 50.33 -23.65 54.62
N LEU A 751 50.07 -22.97 55.74
CA LEU A 751 49.98 -23.58 57.08
C LEU A 751 48.82 -24.56 57.24
N TYR A 752 47.70 -24.33 56.56
CA TYR A 752 46.46 -25.04 56.80
C TYR A 752 45.86 -25.57 55.50
N LYS A 753 45.35 -26.80 55.55
CA LYS A 753 44.54 -27.37 54.48
C LYS A 753 43.09 -26.90 54.65
N ASN A 754 42.45 -26.51 53.55
CA ASN A 754 41.06 -26.06 53.51
C ASN A 754 40.75 -24.85 54.43
N ALA A 755 41.73 -23.96 54.62
CA ALA A 755 41.56 -22.75 55.42
C ALA A 755 40.51 -21.80 54.83
N ASN A 756 40.40 -21.76 53.50
CA ASN A 756 39.44 -20.94 52.77
C ASN A 756 38.38 -21.88 52.18
N VAL A 757 37.13 -21.69 52.58
CA VAL A 757 35.97 -22.42 52.02
C VAL A 757 35.46 -21.62 50.84
N LEU A 758 35.57 -22.18 49.64
CA LEU A 758 35.16 -21.54 48.40
C LEU A 758 33.85 -22.14 47.90
N SER A 759 33.11 -21.41 47.05
CA SER A 759 31.92 -21.91 46.37
C SER A 759 32.20 -23.19 45.57
N GLY A 760 33.40 -23.35 45.00
CA GLY A 760 33.80 -24.56 44.29
C GLY A 760 33.86 -25.84 45.14
N HIS A 761 33.77 -25.73 46.48
CA HIS A 761 33.63 -26.90 47.36
C HIS A 761 32.17 -27.40 47.48
N MET A 762 31.21 -26.72 46.84
CA MET A 762 29.83 -27.19 46.76
C MET A 762 29.71 -28.29 45.72
N GLU A 763 29.24 -29.46 46.14
CA GLU A 763 29.07 -30.63 45.29
C GLU A 763 27.59 -30.84 44.99
N TRP A 764 27.22 -30.82 43.71
CA TRP A 764 25.85 -31.12 43.29
C TRP A 764 25.57 -32.61 43.46
N ASN A 765 24.44 -32.92 44.10
CA ASN A 765 23.95 -34.27 44.27
C ASN A 765 22.71 -34.47 43.39
N GLY A 766 22.90 -35.02 42.18
CA GLY A 766 21.81 -35.29 41.25
C GLY A 766 20.90 -36.43 41.73
N VAL A 767 19.59 -36.20 41.72
CA VAL A 767 18.58 -37.17 42.17
C VAL A 767 17.55 -37.42 41.06
N GLY A 768 17.11 -38.67 40.90
CA GLY A 768 16.04 -39.03 39.97
C GLY A 768 16.35 -38.68 38.53
N GLU A 769 15.38 -38.07 37.84
CA GLU A 769 15.51 -37.69 36.42
C GLU A 769 16.50 -36.55 36.17
N GLN A 770 16.92 -35.82 37.22
CA GLN A 770 17.87 -34.73 37.08
C GLN A 770 19.23 -35.18 36.52
N VAL A 771 19.62 -36.43 36.77
CA VAL A 771 20.87 -37.00 36.23
C VAL A 771 20.82 -37.04 34.70
N ASN A 772 19.64 -37.28 34.12
CA ASN A 772 19.42 -37.27 32.68
C ASN A 772 19.32 -35.84 32.16
N ASP A 773 18.46 -35.01 32.78
CA ASP A 773 18.17 -33.64 32.32
C ASP A 773 19.40 -32.72 32.37
N PHE A 774 20.23 -32.86 33.41
CA PHE A 774 21.42 -32.04 33.60
C PHE A 774 22.75 -32.75 33.30
N GLY A 775 22.74 -34.04 32.93
CA GLY A 775 23.97 -34.84 32.77
C GLY A 775 25.01 -34.23 31.81
N ASN A 776 24.56 -33.54 30.77
CA ASN A 776 25.44 -32.86 29.81
C ASN A 776 26.04 -31.54 30.33
N ASN A 777 25.39 -30.88 31.30
CA ASN A 777 25.83 -29.61 31.86
C ASN A 777 25.40 -29.50 33.33
N PRO A 778 26.17 -30.12 34.25
CA PRO A 778 25.77 -30.26 35.64
C PRO A 778 25.68 -28.90 36.35
N PRO A 779 24.67 -28.70 37.24
CA PRO A 779 24.54 -27.53 38.08
C PRO A 779 25.81 -27.29 38.88
N ARG A 780 26.27 -26.04 38.87
CA ARG A 780 27.47 -25.64 39.61
C ARG A 780 27.43 -24.14 39.92
N PRO A 781 28.18 -23.69 40.95
CA PRO A 781 28.44 -22.27 41.13
C PRO A 781 29.10 -21.68 39.89
N HIS A 782 28.62 -20.52 39.43
CA HIS A 782 29.17 -19.86 38.24
C HIS A 782 30.65 -19.51 38.43
N ASN A 783 30.97 -18.87 39.56
CA ASN A 783 32.34 -18.59 39.96
C ASN A 783 32.72 -19.52 41.12
N PRO A 784 33.66 -20.47 40.93
CA PRO A 784 34.07 -21.43 41.97
C PRO A 784 35.01 -20.83 43.02
N LYS A 785 35.42 -19.57 42.87
CA LYS A 785 36.39 -18.89 43.74
C LYS A 785 35.75 -17.92 44.73
N ILE A 786 34.42 -17.91 44.85
CA ILE A 786 33.73 -17.04 45.82
C ILE A 786 34.07 -17.55 47.22
N LEU A 787 34.67 -16.69 48.04
CA LEU A 787 35.00 -17.02 49.42
C LEU A 787 33.74 -17.02 50.29
N LEU A 788 33.39 -18.18 50.83
CA LEU A 788 32.22 -18.38 51.70
C LEU A 788 32.58 -18.17 53.16
N ALA A 789 33.59 -18.88 53.65
CA ALA A 789 34.05 -18.85 55.03
C ALA A 789 35.57 -19.05 55.12
N LYS A 790 36.16 -18.67 56.27
CA LYS A 790 37.55 -19.00 56.62
C LYS A 790 37.55 -19.83 57.89
N LEU A 791 38.27 -20.94 57.87
CA LEU A 791 38.38 -21.91 58.95
C LEU A 791 39.78 -21.89 59.58
N ARG A 792 39.87 -22.46 60.77
CA ARG A 792 41.11 -22.83 61.46
C ARG A 792 41.10 -24.32 61.82
N PRO A 793 42.27 -24.93 62.06
CA PRO A 793 42.35 -26.36 62.35
C PRO A 793 41.41 -26.78 63.48
N GLY A 794 40.63 -27.84 63.25
CA GLY A 794 39.60 -28.33 64.19
C GLY A 794 38.20 -27.77 63.95
N GLN A 795 38.04 -26.77 63.07
CA GLN A 795 36.74 -26.30 62.61
C GLN A 795 36.29 -27.04 61.35
N GLU A 796 34.98 -27.20 61.25
CA GLU A 796 34.31 -27.88 60.14
C GLU A 796 32.95 -27.25 59.82
N LEU A 797 32.54 -27.47 58.57
CA LEU A 797 31.24 -27.14 58.03
C LEU A 797 30.66 -28.40 57.39
N GLU A 798 29.43 -28.73 57.76
CA GLU A 798 28.63 -29.80 57.16
C GLU A 798 27.19 -29.31 56.97
N MET A 799 26.78 -29.18 55.72
CA MET A 799 25.44 -28.69 55.37
C MET A 799 24.95 -29.20 54.02
N GLU A 800 23.62 -29.19 53.87
CA GLU A 800 22.89 -29.45 52.64
C GLU A 800 22.17 -28.17 52.18
N LEU A 801 22.22 -27.89 50.89
CA LEU A 801 21.78 -26.64 50.28
C LEU A 801 20.72 -26.95 49.23
N HIS A 802 19.51 -26.45 49.41
CA HIS A 802 18.41 -26.63 48.45
C HIS A 802 18.26 -25.38 47.61
N CYS A 803 18.49 -25.53 46.30
CA CYS A 803 18.27 -24.48 45.32
C CYS A 803 16.90 -24.64 44.67
N VAL A 804 16.16 -23.54 44.55
CA VAL A 804 14.84 -23.51 43.94
C VAL A 804 14.79 -22.48 42.83
N LYS A 805 13.80 -22.62 41.95
CA LYS A 805 13.49 -21.62 40.92
C LYS A 805 12.72 -20.45 41.53
N GLY A 806 13.20 -19.23 41.28
CA GLY A 806 12.58 -18.00 41.79
C GLY A 806 12.78 -16.81 40.83
N VAL A 807 12.23 -15.65 41.20
CA VAL A 807 12.30 -14.40 40.42
C VAL A 807 12.83 -13.25 41.27
N GLY A 808 13.54 -12.31 40.63
CA GLY A 808 14.16 -11.17 41.33
C GLY A 808 13.19 -10.24 42.08
N GLN A 809 11.89 -10.28 41.72
CA GLN A 809 10.83 -9.55 42.39
C GLN A 809 10.60 -10.04 43.83
N ASP A 810 10.80 -11.34 44.07
CA ASP A 810 10.65 -11.95 45.38
C ASP A 810 11.87 -11.67 46.25
N HIS A 811 13.06 -11.99 45.73
CA HIS A 811 14.33 -11.68 46.39
C HIS A 811 15.43 -11.36 45.37
N ALA A 812 16.28 -10.38 45.67
CA ALA A 812 17.32 -9.90 44.74
C ALA A 812 18.34 -10.99 44.34
N LYS A 813 18.50 -12.05 45.15
CA LYS A 813 19.35 -13.22 44.84
C LYS A 813 18.95 -13.94 43.56
N PHE A 814 17.68 -13.83 43.17
CA PHE A 814 17.16 -14.42 41.94
C PHE A 814 17.31 -13.50 40.71
N SER A 815 17.88 -12.30 40.85
CA SER A 815 18.14 -11.43 39.70
C SER A 815 19.19 -12.09 38.78
N PRO A 816 18.86 -12.37 37.50
CA PRO A 816 19.82 -12.93 36.56
C PRO A 816 20.84 -11.91 36.05
N VAL A 817 20.64 -10.63 36.36
CA VAL A 817 21.49 -9.54 35.93
C VAL A 817 22.24 -8.97 37.11
N ALA A 818 23.53 -8.69 36.92
CA ALA A 818 24.27 -7.77 37.76
C ALA A 818 23.71 -6.36 37.55
N THR A 819 23.50 -5.96 36.30
CA THR A 819 22.75 -4.76 35.94
C THR A 819 22.13 -4.89 34.55
N ALA A 820 20.92 -4.40 34.39
CA ALA A 820 20.31 -4.17 33.09
C ALA A 820 19.91 -2.70 32.99
N SER A 821 20.52 -1.99 32.06
CA SER A 821 20.28 -0.58 31.88
C SER A 821 20.25 -0.20 30.41
N TYR A 822 19.75 1.00 30.14
CA TYR A 822 19.87 1.61 28.83
C TYR A 822 20.18 3.08 28.98
N ARG A 823 20.78 3.66 27.93
CA ARG A 823 20.89 5.11 27.74
C ARG A 823 20.39 5.50 26.36
N LEU A 824 19.86 6.71 26.23
CA LEU A 824 19.46 7.23 24.93
C LEU A 824 20.69 7.68 24.13
N MET A 825 20.67 7.51 22.81
CA MET A 825 21.75 8.00 21.93
C MET A 825 21.92 9.52 22.10
N PRO A 826 23.12 10.01 22.46
CA PRO A 826 23.42 11.43 22.49
C PRO A 826 23.23 12.07 21.11
N HIS A 827 22.81 13.34 21.07
CA HIS A 827 22.68 14.08 19.83
C HIS A 827 23.01 15.55 20.03
N VAL A 828 24.01 16.03 19.30
CA VAL A 828 24.48 17.41 19.37
C VAL A 828 24.05 18.15 18.10
N ILE A 829 23.23 19.18 18.28
CA ILE A 829 22.76 20.02 17.17
C ILE A 829 23.64 21.26 17.09
N PHE A 830 24.30 21.45 15.95
CA PHE A 830 25.01 22.69 15.65
C PHE A 830 24.03 23.75 15.16
N ARG A 831 23.91 24.86 15.90
CA ARG A 831 23.15 26.04 15.50
C ARG A 831 24.00 26.99 14.66
N GLN A 832 25.30 26.99 14.90
CA GLN A 832 26.30 27.80 14.22
C GLN A 832 27.58 26.97 14.00
N PRO A 833 28.36 27.25 12.95
CA PRO A 833 29.67 26.63 12.78
C PRO A 833 30.62 27.06 13.91
N ILE A 834 31.41 26.12 14.43
CA ILE A 834 32.41 26.41 15.46
C ILE A 834 33.58 27.19 14.82
N PRO A 835 33.99 28.35 15.38
CA PRO A 835 35.12 29.11 14.86
C PRO A 835 36.42 28.28 14.82
N PRO A 836 37.28 28.43 13.78
CA PRO A 836 38.50 27.63 13.62
C PRO A 836 39.47 27.69 14.81
N HIS A 837 39.58 28.85 15.47
CA HIS A 837 40.44 29.05 16.64
C HIS A 837 39.89 28.38 17.92
N LEU A 838 38.61 27.97 17.94
CA LEU A 838 37.96 27.31 19.07
C LEU A 838 37.77 25.81 18.87
N CYS A 839 38.13 25.25 17.71
CA CYS A 839 37.90 23.84 17.38
C CYS A 839 38.58 22.89 18.36
N ASP A 840 39.84 23.13 18.73
CA ASP A 840 40.58 22.26 19.66
C ASP A 840 39.97 22.29 21.07
N LYS A 841 39.58 23.49 21.53
CA LYS A 841 38.90 23.68 22.82
C LYS A 841 37.53 23.00 22.81
N PHE A 842 36.76 23.14 21.74
CA PHE A 842 35.47 22.48 21.59
C PHE A 842 35.60 20.96 21.70
N VAL A 843 36.56 20.35 20.99
CA VAL A 843 36.80 18.90 21.06
C VAL A 843 37.19 18.47 22.48
N SER A 844 37.98 19.26 23.20
CA SER A 844 38.38 18.96 24.59
C SER A 844 37.22 18.94 25.60
N CYS A 845 36.08 19.55 25.26
CA CYS A 845 34.88 19.51 26.11
C CYS A 845 34.13 18.17 26.07
N PHE A 846 34.52 17.24 25.18
CA PHE A 846 33.87 15.94 25.00
C PHE A 846 34.87 14.79 25.22
N PRO A 847 34.38 13.57 25.52
CA PRO A 847 35.23 12.39 25.53
C PRO A 847 36.00 12.20 24.21
N SER A 848 37.20 11.62 24.31
CA SER A 848 38.04 11.34 23.13
C SER A 848 37.29 10.46 22.12
N GLY A 849 37.34 10.85 20.84
CA GLY A 849 36.68 10.15 19.74
C GLY A 849 35.22 10.51 19.50
N VAL A 850 34.62 11.42 20.28
CA VAL A 850 33.28 11.97 19.96
C VAL A 850 33.37 12.96 18.81
N PHE A 851 34.31 13.91 18.92
CA PHE A 851 34.62 14.88 17.88
C PHE A 851 36.12 14.82 17.55
N ALA A 852 36.45 15.25 16.34
CA ALA A 852 37.83 15.46 15.90
C ALA A 852 37.93 16.78 15.14
N VAL A 853 39.16 17.32 15.07
CA VAL A 853 39.48 18.48 14.23
C VAL A 853 40.06 17.97 12.92
N GLU A 854 39.47 18.34 11.80
CA GLU A 854 39.98 18.08 10.46
C GLU A 854 40.37 19.41 9.78
N GLN A 855 41.42 19.38 8.96
CA GLN A 855 41.82 20.53 8.14
C GLN A 855 41.14 20.41 6.77
N GLY A 856 40.37 21.42 6.38
CA GLY A 856 39.81 21.51 5.04
C GLY A 856 40.88 21.81 3.98
N ALA A 857 40.51 21.70 2.70
CA ALA A 857 41.40 21.95 1.55
C ALA A 857 42.08 23.34 1.56
N ASN A 858 41.53 24.29 2.32
CA ASN A 858 42.00 25.67 2.43
C ASN A 858 42.85 25.90 3.71
N GLY A 859 43.21 24.85 4.45
CA GLY A 859 43.94 24.92 5.72
C GLY A 859 43.09 25.32 6.94
N GLN A 860 41.78 25.55 6.79
CA GLN A 860 40.90 25.91 7.91
C GLN A 860 40.53 24.68 8.75
N LYS A 861 40.69 24.81 10.08
CA LYS A 861 40.26 23.81 11.07
C LYS A 861 38.72 23.76 11.14
N LYS A 862 38.17 22.55 11.13
CA LYS A 862 36.74 22.29 11.26
C LYS A 862 36.51 21.12 12.22
N VAL A 863 35.50 21.24 13.08
CA VAL A 863 35.04 20.14 13.94
C VAL A 863 34.21 19.16 13.12
N VAL A 864 34.51 17.88 13.24
CA VAL A 864 33.78 16.77 12.63
C VAL A 864 33.35 15.80 13.72
N ALA A 865 32.08 15.37 13.69
CA ALA A 865 31.59 14.32 14.57
C ALA A 865 32.17 12.97 14.11
N LYS A 866 32.74 12.20 15.04
CA LYS A 866 33.27 10.87 14.80
C LYS A 866 32.31 9.82 15.31
N ASP A 867 32.21 9.64 16.62
CA ASP A 867 31.31 8.68 17.24
C ASP A 867 30.54 9.29 18.42
N MET A 868 29.30 9.67 18.17
CA MET A 868 28.42 10.27 19.17
C MET A 868 28.05 9.31 20.30
N ARG A 869 28.17 7.99 20.09
CA ARG A 869 27.90 6.97 21.10
C ARG A 869 28.83 7.10 22.30
N LYS A 870 30.08 7.54 22.07
CA LYS A 870 31.09 7.70 23.11
C LYS A 870 30.81 8.88 24.03
N ASP A 871 29.91 9.78 23.67
CA ASP A 871 29.56 10.90 24.52
C ASP A 871 28.84 10.42 25.78
N THR A 872 29.37 10.85 26.93
CA THR A 872 28.79 10.61 28.25
C THR A 872 27.77 11.69 28.61
N VAL A 873 27.67 12.75 27.80
CA VAL A 873 26.83 13.94 28.04
C VAL A 873 27.21 14.61 29.35
N SER A 874 28.50 14.87 29.52
CA SER A 874 29.07 15.61 30.66
C SER A 874 28.53 17.04 30.78
N ARG A 875 28.07 17.61 29.65
CA ARG A 875 27.64 19.01 29.51
C ARG A 875 28.76 20.03 29.75
N GLU A 876 30.03 19.61 29.70
CA GLU A 876 31.18 20.50 29.96
C GLU A 876 31.21 21.69 28.99
N VAL A 877 30.87 21.45 27.72
CA VAL A 877 30.77 22.49 26.68
C VAL A 877 29.82 23.64 27.04
N LEU A 878 28.79 23.40 27.85
CA LEU A 878 27.82 24.42 28.27
C LEU A 878 28.37 25.36 29.35
N ARG A 879 29.53 25.04 29.96
CA ARG A 879 30.21 25.89 30.95
C ARG A 879 31.01 27.02 30.29
N HIS A 880 31.31 26.91 29.01
CA HIS A 880 32.11 27.88 28.28
C HIS A 880 31.22 28.88 27.55
N LYS A 881 31.35 30.16 27.91
CA LYS A 881 30.53 31.25 27.34
C LYS A 881 30.71 31.38 25.83
N GLU A 882 31.89 31.09 25.30
CA GLU A 882 32.14 31.15 23.85
C GLU A 882 31.33 30.14 23.02
N PHE A 883 30.75 29.09 23.63
CA PHE A 883 29.91 28.11 22.94
C PHE A 883 28.40 28.30 23.20
N GLU A 884 28.03 29.32 23.96
CA GLU A 884 26.63 29.61 24.28
C GLU A 884 25.84 29.93 23.02
N GLY A 885 24.73 29.21 22.81
CA GLY A 885 23.88 29.37 21.61
C GLY A 885 24.44 28.76 20.32
N MET A 886 25.70 28.29 20.29
CA MET A 886 26.29 27.64 19.12
C MET A 886 25.86 26.17 18.97
N ILE A 887 25.59 25.49 20.08
CA ILE A 887 25.17 24.09 20.10
C ILE A 887 23.99 23.85 21.04
N GLU A 888 23.25 22.77 20.79
CA GLU A 888 22.21 22.25 21.67
C GLU A 888 22.46 20.76 21.92
N LEU A 889 22.59 20.38 23.20
CA LEU A 889 22.73 18.98 23.61
C LEU A 889 21.34 18.36 23.78
N THR A 890 21.06 17.31 23.03
CA THR A 890 19.79 16.59 23.00
C THR A 890 20.01 15.07 23.03
N ARG A 891 18.92 14.30 22.94
CA ARG A 891 18.94 12.84 22.82
C ARG A 891 17.99 12.42 21.71
N ILE A 892 18.32 11.33 21.03
CA ILE A 892 17.39 10.66 20.12
C ILE A 892 16.46 9.80 20.99
N ARG A 893 15.19 10.19 21.12
CA ARG A 893 14.27 9.62 22.14
C ARG A 893 13.90 8.15 21.90
N ASP A 894 14.02 7.70 20.66
CA ASP A 894 13.64 6.37 20.19
C ASP A 894 14.84 5.46 19.94
N PHE A 895 16.05 5.89 20.31
CA PHE A 895 17.28 5.11 20.17
C PHE A 895 17.79 4.76 21.57
N PHE A 896 17.56 3.51 21.97
CA PHE A 896 18.02 2.96 23.24
C PHE A 896 19.28 2.14 23.05
N MET A 897 20.32 2.48 23.79
CA MET A 897 21.56 1.73 23.85
C MET A 897 21.52 0.89 25.13
N PHE A 898 21.18 -0.39 25.00
CA PHE A 898 21.11 -1.33 26.11
C PHE A 898 22.50 -1.89 26.43
N ARG A 899 22.71 -2.08 27.73
CA ARG A 899 23.79 -2.87 28.30
C ARG A 899 23.22 -3.78 29.36
N ILE A 900 23.34 -5.08 29.15
CA ILE A 900 22.89 -6.12 30.07
C ILE A 900 24.12 -6.88 30.52
N GLU A 901 24.37 -6.88 31.82
CA GLU A 901 25.44 -7.65 32.46
C GLU A 901 24.79 -8.76 33.29
N SER A 902 25.16 -10.00 33.00
CA SER A 902 24.69 -11.19 33.70
C SER A 902 25.28 -11.28 35.10
N SER A 903 24.55 -11.87 36.04
CA SER A 903 25.08 -12.30 37.34
C SER A 903 25.86 -13.64 37.25
N GLY A 904 25.85 -14.28 36.08
CA GLY A 904 26.55 -15.53 35.79
C GLY A 904 25.65 -16.78 35.77
N SER A 905 24.46 -16.73 36.38
CA SER A 905 23.51 -17.85 36.37
C SER A 905 23.02 -18.20 34.96
N ILE A 906 22.86 -17.19 34.11
CA ILE A 906 22.39 -17.33 32.73
C ILE A 906 23.31 -16.49 31.82
N PRO A 907 23.85 -17.00 30.70
CA PRO A 907 24.65 -16.21 29.78
C PRO A 907 23.91 -14.94 29.33
N ALA A 908 24.61 -13.79 29.28
CA ALA A 908 24.01 -12.50 28.95
C ALA A 908 23.18 -12.47 27.64
N PRO A 909 23.58 -13.14 26.53
CA PRO A 909 22.82 -13.11 25.27
C PRO A 909 21.44 -13.76 25.37
N ASN A 910 21.24 -14.66 26.34
CA ASN A 910 19.99 -15.40 26.54
C ASN A 910 18.95 -14.60 27.34
N LEU A 911 19.38 -13.57 28.08
CA LEU A 911 18.52 -12.84 29.01
C LEU A 911 17.43 -12.04 28.32
N MET A 912 17.77 -11.33 27.23
CA MET A 912 16.80 -10.52 26.51
C MET A 912 15.70 -11.38 25.83
N PRO A 913 16.02 -12.49 25.13
CA PRO A 913 15.01 -13.45 24.67
C PRO A 913 14.08 -13.94 25.78
N MET A 914 14.63 -14.34 26.94
CA MET A 914 13.81 -14.78 28.08
C MET A 914 12.88 -13.68 28.59
N ALA A 915 13.36 -12.43 28.66
CA ALA A 915 12.53 -11.29 29.03
C ALA A 915 11.39 -11.03 28.03
N VAL A 916 11.64 -11.24 26.74
CA VAL A 916 10.59 -11.17 25.70
C VAL A 916 9.54 -12.26 25.91
N ASP A 917 9.95 -13.49 26.22
CA ASP A 917 9.01 -14.58 26.48
C ASP A 917 8.15 -14.35 27.71
N VAL A 918 8.73 -13.83 28.81
CA VAL A 918 7.97 -13.41 30.00
C VAL A 918 6.92 -12.36 29.63
N MET A 919 7.29 -11.35 28.83
CA MET A 919 6.34 -10.34 28.36
C MET A 919 5.20 -10.96 27.54
N ARG A 920 5.52 -11.87 26.60
CA ARG A 920 4.52 -12.56 25.78
C ARG A 920 3.56 -13.41 26.62
N GLN A 921 4.08 -14.12 27.61
CA GLN A 921 3.26 -14.92 28.53
C GLN A 921 2.30 -14.03 29.33
N LYS A 922 2.74 -12.86 29.82
CA LYS A 922 1.87 -11.90 30.50
C LYS A 922 0.74 -11.41 29.60
N ILE A 923 1.05 -11.07 28.35
CA ILE A 923 0.06 -10.64 27.36
C ILE A 923 -0.93 -11.77 27.06
N SER A 924 -0.44 -13.00 26.88
CA SER A 924 -1.28 -14.18 26.63
C SER A 924 -2.26 -14.46 27.78
N LYS A 925 -1.78 -14.41 29.03
CA LYS A 925 -2.63 -14.56 30.22
C LYS A 925 -3.72 -13.50 30.28
N LEU A 926 -3.38 -12.23 30.03
CA LEU A 926 -4.34 -11.14 30.02
C LEU A 926 -5.38 -11.30 28.88
N LYS A 927 -4.93 -11.72 27.70
CA LYS A 927 -5.80 -11.99 26.55
C LYS A 927 -6.82 -13.07 26.89
N ALA A 928 -6.37 -14.22 27.40
CA ALA A 928 -7.26 -15.32 27.79
C ALA A 928 -8.28 -14.89 28.86
N ALA A 929 -7.84 -14.13 29.87
CA ALA A 929 -8.74 -13.58 30.89
C ALA A 929 -9.78 -12.62 30.30
N ALA A 930 -9.39 -11.76 29.35
CA ALA A 930 -10.30 -10.85 28.68
C ALA A 930 -11.30 -11.57 27.77
N GLU A 931 -10.87 -12.62 27.07
CA GLU A 931 -11.74 -13.46 26.24
C GLU A 931 -12.79 -14.19 27.09
N ASN A 932 -12.39 -14.77 28.22
CA ASN A 932 -13.31 -15.42 29.16
C ASN A 932 -14.38 -14.47 29.72
N LEU A 933 -14.01 -13.20 29.98
CA LEU A 933 -14.98 -12.17 30.41
C LEU A 933 -15.99 -11.81 29.32
N TYR A 934 -15.61 -11.93 28.04
CA TYR A 934 -16.49 -11.64 26.92
C TYR A 934 -17.49 -12.77 26.66
N VAL A 935 -17.05 -14.02 26.80
CA VAL A 935 -17.92 -15.22 26.64
C VAL A 935 -18.98 -15.28 27.74
N ASN A 936 -18.64 -14.92 28.98
CA ASN A 936 -19.58 -14.89 30.11
C ASN A 936 -20.55 -13.68 30.11
N ARG A 937 -20.63 -12.92 29.02
CA ARG A 937 -21.59 -11.82 28.87
C ARG A 937 -22.85 -12.23 28.09
N ASP A 938 -22.76 -13.30 27.33
CA ASP A 938 -23.88 -13.89 26.57
C ASP A 938 -24.48 -15.13 27.27
N ALA A 939 -23.95 -15.50 28.45
CA ALA A 939 -24.51 -16.47 29.39
C ALA A 939 -24.98 -15.73 30.66
#